data_AF-A0AAV9ZHJ9-F1
#
_entry.id   AF-A0AAV9ZHJ9-F1
#
_cell.length_a   1.000
_cell.length_b   1.000
_cell.length_c   1.000
_cell.angle_alpha   90.00
_cell.angle_beta   90.00
_cell.angle_gamma   90.00
#
_symmetry.space_group_name_H-M   'P 1'
#
loop_
_entity.id
_entity.type
_entity.pdbx_description
1 polymer ?
#
loop_
_entity_poly.entity_id
_entity_poly.type
_entity_poly.pdbx_seq_one_letter_code
_entity_poly.pdbx_strand_id
1 'polypeptide(L)'
;MMVGRLGKKLHREGYWSEAGGYPVVARHHPAFAGLVHHVVSYVAAQAEAKNNAKKAKRRQSEGATRNRSFQHLKCPFPIPADQLRYLPYDLHGLRQGENKTKRISLSLPKRHTSLKTIDAVYECSAVLLQAVWSSELVLPPVLKMEQSLPQRGQRKPDPDLVKSRAIARGAVLQCIVDACGGDESILLRDIGGILAAPCRMFPSHLKKESRFASAVLRDPQRTLAPLSDWLAERLDMYPFILDSMAQSARSVHRGLLELHYGVALNDEHYLNPNLLYDEAQEAPFVVPQILDTRQKGGRKRTVLYQPPTIDSLLADTDAPHLGAIALLLRERCNELRDFPAGDPLLLNVLQGRHSTQGRVQFDRDQTDPARQFSNYAQLLIRSLPPSKLTERQGISRLLAYMGTGQGNKTSDFFLNGLDPNRGKFPMAFNDLMECVAHFEAAELNNITILADYHAGASSRATSLAGYKQTFNACIWGQASNHLLLQPTIGKGDRKRKYTLLEKFGPYFSERVQTLWCGFLGDLLGKNPETYTGDKKSPASPCLTPLQFANNLVFLGICTPPAPEEVGAWIASNKTLGAYNGLTQLGFNLNRGYASIVAAYLVVYNHLDTHLCDDDKKRLGFGTLLWSIYFARLARANSGAWVKGANCRRANHQAFCIPLDIEDKSIQTAIDSCMIRWYQDRDRHIHHLAQYLRLPVREWDSPLNLPQTSPRRPAEDAREAANPPSKPAQTRDSGPDEWVLGHRVQQV
;
A
#
# COMPACT_ATOMS: atom_id res chain seq x y z
N MET A 1 -6.25 25.48 -34.63
CA MET A 1 -6.68 24.66 -35.79
C MET A 1 -7.09 23.24 -35.39
N MET A 2 -6.33 22.51 -34.56
CA MET A 2 -6.71 21.18 -34.04
C MET A 2 -8.06 21.17 -33.30
N VAL A 3 -8.30 22.11 -32.39
CA VAL A 3 -9.56 22.20 -31.62
C VAL A 3 -10.78 22.37 -32.52
N GLY A 4 -10.66 23.11 -33.63
CA GLY A 4 -11.74 23.31 -34.60
C GLY A 4 -11.98 22.11 -35.53
N ARG A 5 -10.98 21.25 -35.74
CA ARG A 5 -11.14 19.98 -36.48
C ARG A 5 -11.74 18.89 -35.59
N LEU A 6 -11.31 18.84 -34.32
CA LEU A 6 -11.84 17.92 -33.31
C LEU A 6 -13.32 18.17 -33.01
N GLY A 7 -13.72 19.44 -32.81
CA GLY A 7 -15.12 19.80 -32.57
C GLY A 7 -16.06 19.48 -33.75
N LYS A 8 -15.58 19.61 -34.99
CA LYS A 8 -16.35 19.26 -36.19
C LYS A 8 -16.51 17.75 -36.38
N LYS A 9 -15.49 16.96 -36.03
CA LYS A 9 -15.51 15.50 -36.11
C LYS A 9 -16.46 14.93 -35.05
N LEU A 10 -16.34 15.39 -33.81
CA LEU A 10 -17.19 14.97 -32.69
C LEU A 10 -18.69 15.31 -32.86
N HIS A 11 -19.01 16.43 -33.52
CA HIS A 11 -20.40 16.79 -33.81
C HIS A 11 -21.00 15.98 -34.97
N ARG A 12 -20.21 15.66 -36.01
CA ARG A 12 -20.67 14.85 -37.16
C ARG A 12 -20.87 13.38 -36.81
N GLU A 13 -20.10 12.85 -35.87
CA GLU A 13 -20.11 11.43 -35.49
C GLU A 13 -21.10 11.11 -34.35
N GLY A 14 -21.99 12.04 -33.98
CA GLY A 14 -23.07 11.76 -33.03
C GLY A 14 -22.67 11.58 -31.56
N TYR A 15 -21.39 11.76 -31.21
CA TYR A 15 -20.85 11.58 -29.85
C TYR A 15 -21.41 12.54 -28.78
N TRP A 16 -22.28 13.48 -29.16
CA TRP A 16 -22.93 14.44 -28.26
C TRP A 16 -24.45 14.46 -28.39
N SER A 17 -25.07 13.29 -28.64
CA SER A 17 -26.44 13.10 -28.16
C SER A 17 -26.45 13.19 -26.63
N GLU A 18 -27.62 13.49 -26.04
CA GLU A 18 -27.86 13.71 -24.60
C GLU A 18 -27.38 12.58 -23.68
N ALA A 19 -26.86 11.47 -24.21
CA ALA A 19 -26.52 10.27 -23.47
C ALA A 19 -25.01 10.09 -23.10
N GLY A 20 -24.07 10.89 -23.62
CA GLY A 20 -22.65 10.46 -23.59
C GLY A 20 -21.66 11.29 -22.77
N GLY A 21 -21.37 12.51 -23.24
CA GLY A 21 -20.16 13.22 -22.79
C GLY A 21 -20.40 14.22 -21.66
N TYR A 22 -21.27 15.20 -21.90
CA TYR A 22 -21.47 16.33 -20.99
C TYR A 22 -22.10 15.92 -19.65
N PRO A 23 -23.17 15.10 -19.62
CA PRO A 23 -23.83 14.72 -18.36
C PRO A 23 -22.89 13.92 -17.45
N VAL A 24 -21.99 13.12 -18.02
CA VAL A 24 -20.98 12.34 -17.29
C VAL A 24 -19.93 13.27 -16.70
N VAL A 25 -19.41 14.24 -17.48
CA VAL A 25 -18.48 15.25 -16.96
C VAL A 25 -19.15 16.16 -15.91
N ALA A 26 -20.41 16.52 -16.09
CA ALA A 26 -21.22 17.28 -15.12
C ALA A 26 -21.49 16.52 -13.83
N ARG A 27 -21.75 15.21 -13.92
CA ARG A 27 -22.03 14.34 -12.77
C ARG A 27 -20.77 14.02 -11.96
N HIS A 28 -19.62 13.83 -12.62
CA HIS A 28 -18.39 13.41 -11.95
C HIS A 28 -17.40 14.56 -11.66
N HIS A 29 -17.46 15.65 -12.43
CA HIS A 29 -16.58 16.82 -12.31
C HIS A 29 -17.36 18.14 -12.48
N PRO A 30 -18.30 18.45 -11.58
CA PRO A 30 -19.26 19.56 -11.75
C PRO A 30 -18.60 20.93 -11.92
N ALA A 31 -17.46 21.18 -11.25
CA ALA A 31 -16.69 22.41 -11.42
C ALA A 31 -16.04 22.55 -12.81
N PHE A 32 -15.70 21.43 -13.45
CA PHE A 32 -15.09 21.38 -14.78
C PHE A 32 -16.14 21.40 -15.89
N ALA A 33 -17.33 20.86 -15.64
CA ALA A 33 -18.43 20.86 -16.59
C ALA A 33 -18.87 22.27 -16.99
N GLY A 34 -18.94 23.21 -16.05
CA GLY A 34 -19.22 24.62 -16.37
C GLY A 34 -18.20 25.21 -17.38
N LEU A 35 -16.91 24.88 -17.23
CA LEU A 35 -15.86 25.31 -18.15
C LEU A 35 -15.99 24.63 -19.52
N VAL A 36 -16.23 23.32 -19.55
CA VAL A 36 -16.43 22.54 -20.79
C VAL A 36 -17.63 23.06 -21.57
N HIS A 37 -18.76 23.32 -20.91
CA HIS A 37 -19.95 23.91 -21.52
C HIS A 37 -19.65 25.29 -22.11
N HIS A 38 -18.94 26.14 -21.35
CA HIS A 38 -18.61 27.48 -21.79
C HIS A 38 -17.70 27.49 -23.03
N VAL A 39 -16.70 26.60 -23.10
CA VAL A 39 -15.82 26.44 -24.26
C VAL A 39 -16.60 25.92 -25.47
N VAL A 40 -17.46 24.92 -25.28
CA VAL A 40 -18.28 24.33 -26.36
C VAL A 40 -19.28 25.35 -26.93
N SER A 41 -20.01 26.06 -26.07
CA SER A 41 -20.98 27.08 -26.46
C SER A 41 -20.33 28.22 -27.26
N TYR A 42 -19.11 28.62 -26.90
CA TYR A 42 -18.36 29.62 -27.66
C TYR A 42 -17.87 29.12 -29.03
N VAL A 43 -17.36 27.87 -29.09
CA VAL A 43 -16.95 27.27 -30.37
C VAL A 43 -18.15 27.13 -31.31
N ALA A 44 -19.33 26.77 -30.79
CA ALA A 44 -20.58 26.73 -31.54
C ALA A 44 -20.98 28.13 -32.04
N ALA A 45 -20.97 29.14 -31.17
CA ALA A 45 -21.28 30.53 -31.54
C ALA A 45 -20.32 31.09 -32.62
N GLN A 46 -19.02 30.77 -32.52
CA GLN A 46 -18.01 31.14 -33.54
C GLN A 46 -18.23 30.42 -34.88
N ALA A 47 -18.65 29.15 -34.85
CA ALA A 47 -18.98 28.39 -36.05
C ALA A 47 -20.23 28.95 -36.73
N GLU A 48 -21.27 29.28 -35.96
CA GLU A 48 -22.47 29.96 -36.46
C GLU A 48 -22.16 31.34 -37.00
N ALA A 49 -21.37 32.17 -36.31
CA ALA A 49 -20.96 33.48 -36.79
C ALA A 49 -20.20 33.38 -38.13
N LYS A 50 -19.32 32.40 -38.29
CA LYS A 50 -18.62 32.14 -39.58
C LYS A 50 -19.56 31.66 -40.67
N ASN A 51 -20.51 30.78 -40.35
CA ASN A 51 -21.51 30.31 -41.31
C ASN A 51 -22.44 31.45 -41.73
N ASN A 52 -22.83 32.31 -40.80
CA ASN A 52 -23.65 33.50 -41.04
C ASN A 52 -22.88 34.56 -41.81
N ALA A 53 -21.59 34.76 -41.55
CA ALA A 53 -20.73 35.65 -42.35
C ALA A 53 -20.55 35.14 -43.79
N LYS A 54 -20.43 33.81 -43.99
CA LYS A 54 -20.40 33.20 -45.32
C LYS A 54 -21.75 33.33 -46.05
N LYS A 55 -22.87 33.12 -45.35
CA LYS A 55 -24.22 33.34 -45.88
C LYS A 55 -24.50 34.82 -46.18
N ALA A 56 -24.00 35.74 -45.36
CA ALA A 56 -24.09 37.18 -45.55
C ALA A 56 -23.23 37.65 -46.72
N LYS A 57 -22.00 37.13 -46.90
CA LYS A 57 -21.20 37.37 -48.10
C LYS A 57 -21.86 36.85 -49.38
N ARG A 58 -22.57 35.73 -49.31
CA ARG A 58 -23.40 35.20 -50.41
C ARG A 58 -24.66 36.04 -50.69
N ARG A 59 -25.14 36.83 -49.73
CA ARG A 59 -26.27 37.76 -49.89
C ARG A 59 -25.83 39.18 -50.23
N GLN A 60 -24.59 39.55 -49.95
CA GLN A 60 -23.99 40.85 -50.30
C GLN A 60 -23.43 40.92 -51.72
N SER A 61 -23.45 39.83 -52.48
CA SER A 61 -23.27 39.88 -53.95
C SER A 61 -24.51 40.46 -54.67
N GLU A 62 -25.59 40.76 -53.94
CA GLU A 62 -26.74 41.51 -54.43
C GLU A 62 -27.03 42.66 -53.45
N GLY A 63 -26.45 43.83 -53.75
CA GLY A 63 -26.83 45.17 -53.26
C GLY A 63 -27.26 45.33 -51.80
N ALA A 64 -26.33 45.78 -50.94
CA ALA A 64 -26.51 46.92 -50.03
C ALA A 64 -25.41 46.98 -48.96
N THR A 65 -24.67 48.08 -48.98
CA THR A 65 -23.73 48.53 -47.95
C THR A 65 -24.51 48.81 -46.66
N ARG A 66 -24.56 47.84 -45.74
CA ARG A 66 -25.03 48.08 -44.37
C ARG A 66 -23.94 47.70 -43.39
N ASN A 67 -23.30 48.71 -42.81
CA ASN A 67 -22.46 48.64 -41.63
C ASN A 67 -23.23 47.93 -40.51
N ARG A 68 -23.07 46.61 -40.39
CA ARG A 68 -23.31 45.91 -39.14
C ARG A 68 -21.98 45.86 -38.42
N SER A 69 -21.73 46.87 -37.60
CA SER A 69 -20.84 46.72 -36.46
C SER A 69 -21.35 45.49 -35.70
N PHE A 70 -20.55 44.42 -35.69
CA PHE A 70 -20.72 43.39 -34.69
C PHE A 70 -20.56 44.12 -33.36
N GLN A 71 -21.67 44.38 -32.66
CA GLN A 71 -21.61 44.73 -31.26
C GLN A 71 -20.90 43.55 -30.60
N HIS A 72 -19.59 43.69 -30.37
CA HIS A 72 -18.84 42.75 -29.57
C HIS A 72 -19.63 42.60 -28.28
N LEU A 73 -20.22 41.42 -28.08
CA LEU A 73 -20.92 41.06 -26.85
C LEU A 73 -19.99 41.48 -25.71
N LYS A 74 -20.40 42.50 -24.95
CA LYS A 74 -19.65 42.94 -23.78
C LYS A 74 -19.59 41.75 -22.85
N CYS A 75 -18.39 41.43 -22.37
CA CYS A 75 -18.23 40.34 -21.41
C CYS A 75 -19.14 40.64 -20.21
N PRO A 76 -20.13 39.78 -19.88
CA PRO A 76 -21.14 40.08 -18.86
C PRO A 76 -20.53 40.21 -17.45
N PHE A 77 -19.29 39.78 -17.27
CA PHE A 77 -18.51 39.95 -16.05
C PHE A 77 -17.10 40.42 -16.43
N PRO A 78 -16.68 41.65 -16.07
CA PRO A 78 -15.29 42.04 -16.17
C PRO A 78 -14.49 41.20 -15.16
N ILE A 79 -13.88 40.11 -15.62
CA ILE A 79 -12.96 39.32 -14.79
C ILE A 79 -11.74 40.19 -14.54
N PRO A 80 -11.43 40.56 -13.29
CA PRO A 80 -10.22 41.32 -13.00
C PRO A 80 -9.01 40.54 -13.50
N ALA A 81 -8.17 41.17 -14.32
CA ALA A 81 -7.00 40.52 -14.91
C ALA A 81 -6.13 39.83 -13.83
N ASP A 82 -6.12 40.37 -12.62
CA ASP A 82 -5.35 39.86 -11.49
C ASP A 82 -5.84 38.50 -10.98
N GLN A 83 -7.12 38.15 -11.19
CA GLN A 83 -7.64 36.81 -10.86
C GLN A 83 -7.15 35.74 -11.85
N LEU A 84 -6.81 36.12 -13.09
CA LEU A 84 -6.27 35.21 -14.10
C LEU A 84 -4.75 35.00 -13.99
N ARG A 85 -4.06 35.77 -13.14
CA ARG A 85 -2.62 35.64 -12.92
C ARG A 85 -2.25 34.46 -12.02
N TYR A 86 -3.22 33.88 -11.32
CA TYR A 86 -2.95 32.81 -10.36
C TYR A 86 -3.92 31.65 -10.52
N LEU A 87 -3.38 30.45 -10.68
CA LEU A 87 -4.14 29.20 -10.58
C LEU A 87 -3.76 28.43 -9.33
N PRO A 88 -4.68 27.67 -8.72
CA PRO A 88 -4.31 26.73 -7.67
C PRO A 88 -3.38 25.66 -8.23
N TYR A 89 -2.40 25.21 -7.43
CA TYR A 89 -1.37 24.26 -7.88
C TYR A 89 -1.93 22.89 -8.27
N ASP A 90 -3.02 22.47 -7.64
CA ASP A 90 -3.72 21.23 -7.99
C ASP A 90 -4.49 21.34 -9.32
N LEU A 91 -4.49 22.53 -9.96
CA LEU A 91 -5.24 22.82 -11.17
C LEU A 91 -6.70 22.36 -11.06
N HIS A 92 -7.30 22.62 -9.90
CA HIS A 92 -8.66 22.18 -9.57
C HIS A 92 -8.85 20.64 -9.64
N GLY A 93 -7.81 19.90 -9.26
CA GLY A 93 -7.82 18.43 -9.19
C GLY A 93 -7.23 17.73 -10.42
N LEU A 94 -6.80 18.46 -11.46
CA LEU A 94 -6.11 17.88 -12.62
C LEU A 94 -4.67 17.43 -12.29
N ARG A 95 -4.06 18.01 -11.25
CA ARG A 95 -2.74 17.64 -10.75
C ARG A 95 -2.88 17.03 -9.36
N GLN A 96 -2.41 15.79 -9.18
CA GLN A 96 -2.34 15.17 -7.86
C GLN A 96 -1.19 15.79 -7.05
N GLY A 97 -1.48 16.31 -5.85
CA GLY A 97 -0.45 16.87 -4.99
C GLY A 97 -0.93 17.30 -3.61
N GLU A 98 -0.04 17.17 -2.62
CA GLU A 98 -0.29 17.50 -1.20
C GLU A 98 -0.20 19.00 -0.90
N ASN A 99 0.41 19.79 -1.79
CA ASN A 99 0.64 21.23 -1.61
C ASN A 99 -0.50 22.09 -2.16
N LYS A 100 -1.67 22.03 -1.52
CA LYS A 100 -2.87 22.83 -1.89
C LYS A 100 -2.70 24.34 -1.73
N THR A 101 -1.66 24.79 -1.01
CA THR A 101 -1.40 26.21 -0.73
C THR A 101 -0.54 26.90 -1.80
N LYS A 102 0.14 26.13 -2.66
CA LYS A 102 0.95 26.71 -3.75
C LYS A 102 0.04 27.24 -4.86
N ARG A 103 0.44 28.37 -5.47
CA ARG A 103 -0.23 28.95 -6.65
C ARG A 103 0.72 28.94 -7.84
N ILE A 104 0.17 28.67 -9.02
CA ILE A 104 0.85 28.78 -10.31
C ILE A 104 0.68 30.21 -10.78
N SER A 105 1.80 30.91 -11.00
CA SER A 105 1.81 32.26 -11.53
C SER A 105 1.75 32.22 -13.05
N LEU A 106 0.83 32.97 -13.64
CA LEU A 106 0.64 33.09 -15.08
C LEU A 106 0.96 34.49 -15.56
N SER A 107 1.83 34.57 -16.57
CA SER A 107 2.13 35.81 -17.26
C SER A 107 1.05 36.11 -18.29
N LEU A 108 0.23 37.13 -18.03
CA LEU A 108 -0.73 37.62 -19.01
C LEU A 108 0.00 38.23 -20.22
N PRO A 109 -0.48 38.02 -21.46
CA PRO A 109 0.15 38.63 -22.61
C PRO A 109 -0.05 40.14 -22.57
N LYS A 110 1.01 40.91 -22.85
CA LYS A 110 1.03 42.38 -22.77
C LYS A 110 -0.06 43.08 -23.60
N ARG A 111 -0.61 42.40 -24.62
CA ARG A 111 -1.66 42.93 -25.52
C ARG A 111 -3.09 42.82 -24.95
N HIS A 112 -3.30 42.11 -23.84
CA HIS A 112 -4.63 41.84 -23.28
C HIS A 112 -4.89 42.50 -21.92
N THR A 113 -4.26 43.64 -21.64
CA THR A 113 -4.47 44.40 -20.38
C THR A 113 -5.91 44.85 -20.17
N SER A 114 -6.72 44.92 -21.24
CA SER A 114 -8.16 45.13 -21.12
C SER A 114 -8.93 44.03 -21.86
N LEU A 115 -9.46 43.07 -21.11
CA LEU A 115 -10.34 41.99 -21.59
C LEU A 115 -11.77 42.50 -21.83
N LYS A 116 -11.90 43.49 -22.72
CA LYS A 116 -13.17 44.22 -22.96
C LYS A 116 -14.14 43.46 -23.87
N THR A 117 -13.67 42.52 -24.67
CA THR A 117 -14.46 41.71 -25.59
C THR A 117 -14.33 40.24 -25.26
N ILE A 118 -15.38 39.46 -25.55
CA ILE A 118 -15.37 38.01 -25.38
C ILE A 118 -14.23 37.37 -26.18
N ASP A 119 -13.99 37.81 -27.42
CA ASP A 119 -12.89 37.29 -28.25
C ASP A 119 -11.52 37.49 -27.57
N ALA A 120 -11.28 38.66 -26.97
CA ALA A 120 -10.04 38.94 -26.23
C ALA A 120 -9.90 38.05 -24.99
N VAL A 121 -11.00 37.72 -24.30
CA VAL A 121 -11.01 36.76 -23.18
C VAL A 121 -10.61 35.37 -23.66
N TYR A 122 -11.14 34.89 -24.78
CA TYR A 122 -10.80 33.57 -25.31
C TYR A 122 -9.40 33.48 -25.89
N GLU A 123 -8.93 34.51 -26.59
CA GLU A 123 -7.54 34.58 -27.05
C GLU A 123 -6.57 34.56 -25.87
N CYS A 124 -6.83 35.38 -24.85
CA CYS A 124 -6.05 35.37 -23.61
C CYS A 124 -6.11 34.00 -22.92
N SER A 125 -7.28 33.40 -22.80
CA SER A 125 -7.48 32.08 -22.19
C SER A 125 -6.76 30.98 -22.95
N ALA A 126 -6.71 31.02 -24.28
CA ALA A 126 -5.97 30.06 -25.09
C ALA A 126 -4.46 30.17 -24.85
N VAL A 127 -3.93 31.40 -24.75
CA VAL A 127 -2.52 31.64 -24.44
C VAL A 127 -2.20 31.17 -23.01
N LEU A 128 -3.06 31.45 -22.04
CA LEU A 128 -2.90 31.00 -20.65
C LEU A 128 -2.97 29.47 -20.54
N LEU A 129 -3.92 28.83 -21.21
CA LEU A 129 -4.05 27.37 -21.24
C LEU A 129 -2.81 26.72 -21.86
N GLN A 130 -2.31 27.27 -22.98
CA GLN A 130 -1.08 26.81 -23.60
C GLN A 130 0.12 26.98 -22.67
N ALA A 131 0.20 28.09 -21.93
CA ALA A 131 1.24 28.31 -20.93
C ALA A 131 1.16 27.23 -19.84
N VAL A 132 0.01 27.02 -19.21
CA VAL A 132 -0.21 26.00 -18.17
C VAL A 132 0.14 24.60 -18.67
N TRP A 133 -0.38 24.21 -19.84
CA TRP A 133 -0.10 22.91 -20.42
C TRP A 133 1.39 22.72 -20.67
N SER A 134 2.05 23.72 -21.27
CA SER A 134 3.47 23.60 -21.60
C SER A 134 4.35 23.60 -20.36
N SER A 135 4.17 24.50 -19.40
CA SER A 135 5.10 24.67 -18.27
C SER A 135 4.79 23.79 -17.05
N GLU A 136 3.51 23.48 -16.80
CA GLU A 136 3.09 22.80 -15.56
C GLU A 136 2.67 21.34 -15.75
N LEU A 137 2.13 20.98 -16.92
CA LEU A 137 1.66 19.61 -17.19
C LEU A 137 2.66 18.80 -18.03
N VAL A 138 3.18 19.38 -19.11
CA VAL A 138 4.00 18.65 -20.10
C VAL A 138 5.49 18.75 -19.78
N LEU A 139 6.01 19.94 -19.48
CA LEU A 139 7.45 20.10 -19.25
C LEU A 139 7.99 19.34 -18.03
N PRO A 140 7.31 19.26 -16.86
CA PRO A 140 7.83 18.52 -15.72
C PRO A 140 8.09 17.02 -15.98
N PRO A 141 7.17 16.24 -16.57
CA PRO A 141 7.46 14.85 -16.92
C PRO A 141 8.51 14.73 -18.02
N VAL A 142 8.56 15.66 -18.98
CA VAL A 142 9.63 15.69 -20.00
C VAL A 142 10.99 15.95 -19.36
N LEU A 143 11.09 16.84 -18.38
CA LEU A 143 12.32 17.09 -17.61
C LEU A 143 12.75 15.84 -16.83
N LYS A 144 11.82 15.13 -16.20
CA LYS A 144 12.12 13.86 -15.50
C LYS A 144 12.63 12.79 -16.47
N MET A 145 11.99 12.67 -17.63
CA MET A 145 12.43 11.74 -18.68
C MET A 145 13.84 12.11 -19.17
N GLU A 146 14.12 13.40 -19.38
CA GLU A 146 15.44 13.87 -19.80
C GLU A 146 16.52 13.60 -18.74
N GLN A 147 16.18 13.70 -17.44
CA GLN A 147 17.06 13.33 -16.33
C GLN A 147 17.33 11.83 -16.23
N SER A 148 16.41 10.99 -16.72
CA SER A 148 16.58 9.53 -16.75
C SER A 148 17.44 9.04 -17.92
N LEU A 149 17.68 9.88 -18.93
CA LEU A 149 18.59 9.54 -20.02
C LEU A 149 20.04 9.67 -19.53
N PRO A 150 20.93 8.71 -19.85
CA PRO A 150 22.31 8.73 -19.40
C PRO A 150 23.05 9.94 -20.00
N GLN A 151 23.12 11.04 -19.23
CA GLN A 151 23.93 12.20 -19.59
C GLN A 151 25.29 12.11 -18.91
N ARG A 152 26.37 12.17 -19.71
CA ARG A 152 27.75 12.26 -19.21
C ARG A 152 27.95 13.60 -18.50
N GLY A 153 27.72 13.56 -17.19
CA GLY A 153 28.07 14.56 -16.20
C GLY A 153 27.61 15.97 -16.53
N GLN A 154 26.43 16.40 -16.07
CA GLN A 154 26.23 17.82 -15.77
C GLN A 154 24.94 18.19 -15.03
N ARG A 155 25.07 19.39 -14.45
CA ARG A 155 24.11 20.45 -14.06
C ARG A 155 22.65 20.27 -14.49
N LYS A 156 21.74 20.80 -13.65
CA LYS A 156 20.29 20.89 -13.90
C LYS A 156 20.03 21.33 -15.36
N PRO A 157 19.27 20.54 -16.15
CA PRO A 157 19.04 20.83 -17.56
C PRO A 157 18.23 22.12 -17.73
N ASP A 158 18.64 22.94 -18.70
CA ASP A 158 17.96 24.17 -19.09
C ASP A 158 16.54 23.84 -19.64
N PRO A 159 15.46 24.31 -18.99
CA PRO A 159 14.09 24.01 -19.40
C PRO A 159 13.76 24.41 -20.85
N ASP A 160 14.31 25.52 -21.35
CA ASP A 160 14.04 25.99 -22.71
C ASP A 160 14.73 25.13 -23.76
N LEU A 161 15.92 24.61 -23.44
CA LEU A 161 16.63 23.65 -24.27
C LEU A 161 15.89 22.31 -24.32
N VAL A 162 15.42 21.82 -23.16
CA VAL A 162 14.63 20.57 -23.06
C VAL A 162 13.33 20.68 -23.86
N LYS A 163 12.63 21.81 -23.77
CA LYS A 163 11.44 22.10 -24.57
C LYS A 163 11.76 22.10 -26.07
N SER A 164 12.84 22.76 -26.48
CA SER A 164 13.27 22.80 -27.89
C SER A 164 13.58 21.39 -28.42
N ARG A 165 14.25 20.56 -27.62
CA ARG A 165 14.55 19.18 -27.96
C ARG A 165 13.29 18.31 -28.08
N ALA A 166 12.34 18.48 -27.17
CA ALA A 166 11.06 17.77 -27.22
C ALA A 166 10.26 18.10 -28.50
N ILE A 167 10.21 19.39 -28.88
CA ILE A 167 9.58 19.83 -30.13
C ILE A 167 10.31 19.21 -31.34
N ALA A 168 11.63 19.24 -31.34
CA ALA A 168 12.44 18.68 -32.43
C ALA A 168 12.21 17.17 -32.58
N ARG A 169 12.23 16.41 -31.48
CA ARG A 169 11.96 14.96 -31.46
C ARG A 169 10.55 14.66 -31.96
N GLY A 170 9.53 15.35 -31.44
CA GLY A 170 8.14 15.14 -31.83
C GLY A 170 7.89 15.42 -33.31
N ALA A 171 8.53 16.47 -33.86
CA ALA A 171 8.40 16.81 -35.27
C ALA A 171 9.03 15.77 -36.20
N VAL A 172 10.22 15.26 -35.84
CA VAL A 172 10.88 14.18 -36.58
C VAL A 172 10.09 12.88 -36.49
N LEU A 173 9.58 12.52 -35.31
CA LEU A 173 8.73 11.35 -35.13
C LEU A 173 7.46 11.43 -35.95
N GLN A 174 6.77 12.57 -35.93
CA GLN A 174 5.56 12.76 -36.73
C GLN A 174 5.86 12.61 -38.22
N CYS A 175 6.98 13.16 -38.70
CA CYS A 175 7.39 13.00 -40.10
C CYS A 175 7.61 11.53 -40.48
N ILE A 176 8.25 10.74 -39.60
CA ILE A 176 8.45 9.30 -39.80
C ILE A 176 7.10 8.57 -39.80
N VAL A 177 6.22 8.87 -38.85
CA VAL A 177 4.87 8.29 -38.76
C VAL A 177 4.04 8.58 -40.01
N ASP A 178 4.04 9.83 -40.46
CA ASP A 178 3.30 10.29 -41.64
C ASP A 178 3.82 9.59 -42.91
N ALA A 179 5.14 9.41 -43.03
CA ALA A 179 5.75 8.73 -44.18
C ALA A 179 5.52 7.21 -44.15
N CYS A 180 5.53 6.59 -42.97
CA CYS A 180 5.36 5.15 -42.81
C CYS A 180 3.90 4.70 -42.68
N GLY A 181 2.94 5.63 -42.65
CA GLY A 181 1.50 5.31 -42.60
C GLY A 181 0.99 4.84 -41.24
N GLY A 182 1.73 5.05 -40.14
CA GLY A 182 1.29 4.65 -38.80
C GLY A 182 2.32 4.81 -37.67
N ASP A 183 1.80 4.80 -36.44
CA ASP A 183 2.58 4.93 -35.18
C ASP A 183 3.54 3.74 -34.94
N GLU A 184 3.30 2.66 -35.69
CA GLU A 184 4.06 1.41 -35.78
C GLU A 184 5.56 1.61 -36.01
N SER A 185 5.92 2.68 -36.72
CA SER A 185 7.28 3.08 -37.05
C SER A 185 8.14 3.52 -35.86
N ILE A 186 7.52 3.82 -34.73
CA ILE A 186 8.20 4.32 -33.52
C ILE A 186 8.94 3.18 -32.78
N LEU A 187 8.65 1.92 -33.12
CA LEU A 187 9.21 0.72 -32.46
C LEU A 187 10.59 0.29 -32.99
N LEU A 188 11.17 1.04 -33.93
CA LEU A 188 12.49 0.73 -34.47
C LEU A 188 13.57 0.89 -33.38
N ARG A 189 14.31 -0.20 -33.13
CA ARG A 189 15.37 -0.31 -32.10
C ARG A 189 16.40 0.82 -32.17
N ASP A 190 16.65 1.37 -33.36
CA ASP A 190 17.67 2.37 -33.63
C ASP A 190 17.16 3.82 -33.68
N ILE A 191 15.86 4.05 -33.45
CA ILE A 191 15.29 5.41 -33.43
C ILE A 191 15.95 6.29 -32.34
N GLY A 192 16.52 5.66 -31.30
CA GLY A 192 17.26 6.32 -30.24
C GLY A 192 18.39 7.22 -30.75
N GLY A 193 19.10 6.83 -31.82
CA GLY A 193 20.15 7.65 -32.41
C GLY A 193 19.63 8.94 -33.05
N ILE A 194 18.48 8.84 -33.73
CA ILE A 194 17.76 9.96 -34.33
C ILE A 194 17.20 10.89 -33.23
N LEU A 195 16.58 10.31 -32.21
CA LEU A 195 15.98 11.08 -31.10
C LEU A 195 17.01 11.71 -30.17
N ALA A 196 18.22 11.15 -30.08
CA ALA A 196 19.32 11.74 -29.32
C ALA A 196 19.76 13.08 -29.92
N ALA A 197 19.67 13.25 -31.24
CA ALA A 197 20.10 14.48 -31.92
C ALA A 197 19.28 14.75 -33.21
N PRO A 198 17.98 15.06 -33.08
CA PRO A 198 17.03 15.13 -34.22
C PRO A 198 17.41 16.17 -35.27
N CYS A 199 18.14 17.22 -34.88
CA CYS A 199 18.56 18.28 -35.78
C CYS A 199 19.82 17.97 -36.62
N ARG A 200 20.52 16.84 -36.38
CA ARG A 200 21.79 16.51 -37.08
C ARG A 200 21.58 16.16 -38.56
N MET A 201 20.41 15.65 -38.92
CA MET A 201 20.05 15.28 -40.29
C MET A 201 19.65 16.47 -41.17
N PHE A 202 19.56 17.67 -40.60
CA PHE A 202 19.16 18.88 -41.31
C PHE A 202 20.35 19.77 -41.68
N PRO A 203 20.19 20.72 -42.63
CA PRO A 203 21.25 21.62 -43.06
C PRO A 203 21.94 22.37 -41.90
N SER A 204 23.18 22.81 -42.13
CA SER A 204 24.06 23.43 -41.12
C SER A 204 23.41 24.57 -40.31
N HIS A 205 22.53 25.37 -40.92
CA HIS A 205 21.81 26.46 -40.26
C HIS A 205 20.74 26.01 -39.26
N LEU A 206 20.28 24.75 -39.34
CA LEU A 206 19.28 24.12 -38.48
C LEU A 206 19.87 23.15 -37.44
N LYS A 207 21.20 22.95 -37.40
CA LYS A 207 21.85 22.00 -36.47
C LYS A 207 21.69 22.34 -34.99
N LYS A 208 21.24 23.55 -34.63
CA LYS A 208 20.94 23.94 -33.25
C LYS A 208 19.47 23.63 -32.92
N GLU A 209 19.22 22.84 -31.87
CA GLU A 209 17.88 22.40 -31.45
C GLU A 209 16.88 23.56 -31.29
N SER A 210 17.30 24.68 -30.71
CA SER A 210 16.45 25.87 -30.53
C SER A 210 16.05 26.54 -31.85
N ARG A 211 16.96 26.58 -32.83
CA ARG A 211 16.70 27.11 -34.17
C ARG A 211 15.80 26.17 -34.96
N PHE A 212 16.05 24.87 -34.87
CA PHE A 212 15.21 23.85 -35.50
C PHE A 212 13.78 23.89 -34.95
N ALA A 213 13.60 23.87 -33.63
CA ALA A 213 12.28 23.95 -33.00
C ALA A 213 11.53 25.22 -33.42
N SER A 214 12.22 26.36 -33.48
CA SER A 214 11.64 27.62 -33.93
C SER A 214 11.22 27.60 -35.41
N ALA A 215 12.02 26.94 -36.27
CA ALA A 215 11.71 26.77 -37.69
C ALA A 215 10.51 25.84 -37.89
N VAL A 216 10.47 24.70 -37.19
CA VAL A 216 9.35 23.74 -37.19
C VAL A 216 8.04 24.41 -36.77
N LEU A 217 8.06 25.20 -35.69
CA LEU A 217 6.84 25.90 -35.24
C LEU A 217 6.36 26.97 -36.22
N ARG A 218 7.25 27.52 -37.05
CA ARG A 218 6.92 28.54 -38.06
C ARG A 218 6.36 27.91 -39.32
N ASP A 219 7.05 26.90 -39.85
CA ASP A 219 6.71 26.23 -41.10
C ASP A 219 7.17 24.77 -41.05
N PRO A 220 6.35 23.86 -40.49
CA PRO A 220 6.74 22.46 -40.30
C PRO A 220 6.94 21.75 -41.63
N GLN A 221 6.12 22.05 -42.65
CA GLN A 221 6.20 21.41 -43.96
C GLN A 221 7.54 21.71 -44.64
N ARG A 222 7.92 22.99 -44.73
CA ARG A 222 9.19 23.37 -45.34
C ARG A 222 10.40 22.90 -44.53
N THR A 223 10.30 22.94 -43.20
CA THR A 223 11.43 22.56 -42.32
C THR A 223 11.69 21.06 -42.35
N LEU A 224 10.63 20.24 -42.45
CA LEU A 224 10.72 18.78 -42.47
C LEU A 224 10.83 18.19 -43.87
N ALA A 225 10.61 18.98 -44.93
CA ALA A 225 10.70 18.55 -46.33
C ALA A 225 11.93 17.68 -46.65
N PRO A 226 13.17 18.04 -46.23
CA PRO A 226 14.33 17.21 -46.53
C PRO A 226 14.25 15.78 -45.96
N LEU A 227 13.61 15.61 -44.80
CA LEU A 227 13.41 14.30 -44.19
C LEU A 227 12.23 13.56 -44.85
N SER A 228 11.12 14.25 -45.11
CA SER A 228 9.96 13.62 -45.75
C SER A 228 10.29 13.16 -47.18
N ASP A 229 11.02 13.96 -47.93
CA ASP A 229 11.41 13.66 -49.31
C ASP A 229 12.37 12.47 -49.34
N TRP A 230 13.35 12.45 -48.41
CA TRP A 230 14.27 11.32 -48.26
C TRP A 230 13.54 10.03 -47.84
N LEU A 231 12.58 10.12 -46.91
CA LEU A 231 11.78 8.96 -46.51
C LEU A 231 10.92 8.46 -47.66
N ALA A 232 10.25 9.35 -48.40
CA ALA A 232 9.45 8.97 -49.57
C ALA A 232 10.31 8.26 -50.62
N GLU A 233 11.47 8.82 -50.99
CA GLU A 233 12.40 8.22 -51.95
C GLU A 233 12.88 6.82 -51.49
N ARG A 234 13.20 6.67 -50.20
CA ARG A 234 13.72 5.41 -49.65
C ARG A 234 12.63 4.34 -49.51
N LEU A 235 11.42 4.72 -49.12
CA LEU A 235 10.30 3.80 -49.02
C LEU A 235 9.82 3.35 -50.40
N ASP A 236 9.89 4.22 -51.41
CA ASP A 236 9.63 3.85 -52.81
C ASP A 236 10.67 2.86 -53.34
N MET A 237 11.96 3.05 -53.00
CA MET A 237 13.03 2.12 -53.40
C MET A 237 12.97 0.78 -52.64
N TYR A 238 12.47 0.77 -51.41
CA TYR A 238 12.48 -0.40 -50.53
C TYR A 238 11.11 -0.63 -49.89
N PRO A 239 10.08 -0.99 -50.68
CA PRO A 239 8.71 -1.14 -50.19
C PRO A 239 8.58 -2.23 -49.10
N PHE A 240 9.46 -3.24 -49.10
CA PHE A 240 9.51 -4.28 -48.07
C PHE A 240 9.75 -3.73 -46.65
N ILE A 241 10.29 -2.50 -46.53
CA ILE A 241 10.47 -1.84 -45.24
C ILE A 241 9.10 -1.57 -44.60
N LEU A 242 8.11 -1.11 -45.39
CA LEU A 242 6.75 -0.87 -44.90
C LEU A 242 6.10 -2.18 -44.45
N ASP A 243 6.27 -3.25 -45.20
CA ASP A 243 5.74 -4.58 -44.86
C ASP A 243 6.38 -5.12 -43.57
N SER A 244 7.70 -5.01 -43.44
CA SER A 244 8.44 -5.43 -42.25
C SER A 244 8.06 -4.62 -41.01
N MET A 245 7.83 -3.31 -41.18
CA MET A 245 7.35 -2.43 -40.12
C MET A 245 5.92 -2.78 -39.70
N ALA A 246 5.01 -2.99 -40.66
CA ALA A 246 3.65 -3.42 -40.40
C ALA A 246 3.60 -4.79 -39.71
N GLN A 247 4.47 -5.73 -40.10
CA GLN A 247 4.58 -7.04 -39.46
C GLN A 247 5.13 -6.94 -38.03
N SER A 248 6.15 -6.11 -37.82
CA SER A 248 6.73 -5.87 -36.50
C SER A 248 5.71 -5.23 -35.56
N ALA A 249 4.95 -4.25 -36.04
CA ALA A 249 3.94 -3.60 -35.23
C ALA A 249 2.68 -4.44 -35.06
N ARG A 250 2.29 -5.25 -36.05
CA ARG A 250 1.29 -6.31 -35.86
C ARG A 250 1.74 -7.25 -34.74
N SER A 251 3.02 -7.63 -34.71
CA SER A 251 3.58 -8.50 -33.67
C SER A 251 3.61 -7.84 -32.29
N VAL A 252 3.96 -6.55 -32.20
CA VAL A 252 3.96 -5.81 -30.93
C VAL A 252 2.54 -5.51 -30.46
N HIS A 253 1.65 -5.09 -31.35
CA HIS A 253 0.23 -4.86 -31.03
C HIS A 253 -0.44 -6.18 -30.61
N ARG A 254 -0.15 -7.28 -31.31
CA ARG A 254 -0.58 -8.62 -30.91
C ARG A 254 -0.03 -8.97 -29.55
N GLY A 255 1.27 -8.79 -29.30
CA GLY A 255 1.85 -9.00 -27.97
C GLY A 255 1.21 -8.13 -26.89
N LEU A 256 0.86 -6.87 -27.19
CA LEU A 256 0.14 -5.98 -26.26
C LEU A 256 -1.30 -6.44 -26.01
N LEU A 257 -2.00 -6.94 -27.04
CA LEU A 257 -3.34 -7.51 -26.91
C LEU A 257 -3.28 -8.87 -26.20
N GLU A 258 -2.27 -9.70 -26.45
CA GLU A 258 -2.00 -10.96 -25.73
C GLU A 258 -1.69 -10.69 -24.26
N LEU A 259 -0.95 -9.62 -23.96
CA LEU A 259 -0.74 -9.12 -22.59
C LEU A 259 -2.02 -8.55 -21.97
N HIS A 260 -2.87 -7.92 -22.78
CA HIS A 260 -4.15 -7.35 -22.32
C HIS A 260 -5.19 -8.44 -22.02
N TYR A 261 -5.31 -9.42 -22.91
CA TYR A 261 -6.26 -10.52 -22.85
C TYR A 261 -5.73 -11.75 -22.15
N GLY A 262 -4.44 -11.82 -21.83
CA GLY A 262 -3.86 -12.95 -21.13
C GLY A 262 -4.09 -14.28 -21.87
N VAL A 263 -4.04 -14.30 -23.19
CA VAL A 263 -4.04 -15.51 -24.02
C VAL A 263 -3.23 -15.24 -25.29
N ALA A 264 -2.58 -16.27 -25.83
CA ALA A 264 -2.01 -16.16 -27.17
C ALA A 264 -3.16 -15.97 -28.17
N LEU A 265 -3.09 -14.92 -28.97
CA LEU A 265 -4.12 -14.65 -29.97
C LEU A 265 -3.73 -15.45 -31.20
N ASN A 266 -4.67 -16.13 -31.85
CA ASN A 266 -4.48 -16.54 -33.24
C ASN A 266 -4.82 -15.34 -34.15
N ASP A 267 -4.66 -15.47 -35.47
CA ASP A 267 -4.90 -14.35 -36.38
C ASP A 267 -6.36 -13.89 -36.35
N GLU A 268 -7.30 -14.81 -36.11
CA GLU A 268 -8.73 -14.52 -36.02
C GLU A 268 -9.08 -13.72 -34.76
N HIS A 269 -8.54 -14.10 -33.60
CA HIS A 269 -8.70 -13.38 -32.33
C HIS A 269 -7.96 -12.04 -32.32
N TYR A 270 -6.85 -11.93 -33.06
CA TYR A 270 -6.17 -10.65 -33.25
C TYR A 270 -7.01 -9.68 -34.09
N LEU A 271 -7.64 -10.18 -35.16
CA LEU A 271 -8.49 -9.37 -36.03
C LEU A 271 -9.85 -9.05 -35.39
N ASN A 272 -10.37 -9.94 -34.54
CA ASN A 272 -11.62 -9.75 -33.82
C ASN A 272 -11.51 -10.15 -32.34
N PRO A 273 -10.96 -9.26 -31.49
CA PRO A 273 -10.72 -9.57 -30.08
C PRO A 273 -11.98 -9.85 -29.25
N ASN A 274 -13.16 -9.56 -29.77
CA ASN A 274 -14.42 -9.82 -29.09
C ASN A 274 -14.78 -11.31 -29.04
N LEU A 275 -14.26 -12.12 -29.98
CA LEU A 275 -14.49 -13.57 -30.01
C LEU A 275 -14.00 -14.26 -28.73
N LEU A 276 -12.95 -13.72 -28.10
CA LEU A 276 -12.42 -14.21 -26.81
C LEU A 276 -13.41 -14.05 -25.66
N TYR A 277 -14.30 -13.06 -25.72
CA TYR A 277 -15.31 -12.85 -24.68
C TYR A 277 -16.49 -13.79 -24.85
N ASP A 278 -16.87 -14.08 -26.09
CA ASP A 278 -17.98 -14.99 -26.39
C ASP A 278 -17.57 -16.44 -26.06
N GLU A 279 -16.34 -16.85 -26.39
CA GLU A 279 -15.81 -18.18 -26.02
C GLU A 279 -15.61 -18.35 -24.50
N ALA A 280 -15.25 -17.28 -23.78
CA ALA A 280 -15.07 -17.31 -22.33
C ALA A 280 -16.39 -17.36 -21.54
N GLN A 281 -17.53 -16.99 -22.14
CA GLN A 281 -18.84 -17.04 -21.48
C GLN A 281 -19.48 -18.44 -21.51
N GLU A 282 -19.05 -19.33 -22.41
CA GLU A 282 -19.62 -20.68 -22.50
C GLU A 282 -18.92 -21.72 -21.61
N ALA A 283 -17.77 -21.40 -21.01
CA ALA A 283 -17.06 -22.29 -20.08
C ALA A 283 -17.45 -22.01 -18.60
N PRO A 284 -18.08 -22.95 -17.87
CA PRO A 284 -18.53 -22.71 -16.50
C PRO A 284 -17.36 -22.80 -15.51
N PHE A 285 -16.70 -21.66 -15.23
CA PHE A 285 -15.73 -21.55 -14.15
C PHE A 285 -16.21 -20.56 -13.08
N VAL A 286 -16.82 -21.10 -12.01
CA VAL A 286 -17.29 -20.31 -10.86
C VAL A 286 -16.14 -20.14 -9.87
N VAL A 287 -15.42 -19.02 -9.95
CA VAL A 287 -14.52 -18.56 -8.88
C VAL A 287 -15.33 -17.84 -7.80
N PRO A 288 -15.18 -18.15 -6.50
CA PRO A 288 -15.85 -17.42 -5.43
C PRO A 288 -15.44 -15.94 -5.46
N GLN A 289 -16.40 -15.06 -5.71
CA GLN A 289 -16.20 -13.62 -5.61
C GLN A 289 -15.91 -13.24 -4.16
N ILE A 290 -14.63 -13.16 -3.79
CA ILE A 290 -14.23 -12.51 -2.53
C ILE A 290 -14.50 -11.01 -2.69
N LEU A 291 -15.46 -10.53 -1.91
CA LEU A 291 -15.88 -9.13 -1.79
C LEU A 291 -14.71 -8.25 -1.31
N ASP A 292 -13.94 -7.76 -2.27
CA ASP A 292 -12.90 -6.76 -2.08
C ASP A 292 -13.53 -5.39 -1.71
N THR A 293 -13.78 -5.18 -0.41
CA THR A 293 -14.51 -4.01 0.12
C THR A 293 -13.63 -2.81 0.45
N ARG A 294 -12.38 -2.75 -0.03
CA ARG A 294 -11.47 -1.63 0.29
C ARG A 294 -10.77 -0.91 -0.86
N GLN A 295 -11.22 -1.05 -2.10
CA GLN A 295 -10.82 -0.10 -3.16
C GLN A 295 -11.87 1.01 -3.33
N LYS A 296 -11.70 2.10 -2.56
CA LYS A 296 -12.36 3.36 -2.89
C LYS A 296 -11.72 3.95 -4.17
N GLY A 297 -12.41 3.80 -5.29
CA GLY A 297 -12.31 4.71 -6.44
C GLY A 297 -11.36 4.35 -7.58
N GLY A 298 -10.75 3.16 -7.60
CA GLY A 298 -10.00 2.66 -8.75
C GLY A 298 -10.80 1.63 -9.55
N ARG A 299 -10.87 1.77 -10.87
CA ARG A 299 -11.44 0.74 -11.77
C ARG A 299 -10.82 -0.62 -11.41
N LYS A 300 -11.67 -1.63 -11.14
CA LYS A 300 -11.26 -3.02 -11.04
C LYS A 300 -10.67 -3.46 -12.39
N ARG A 301 -9.34 -3.50 -12.50
CA ARG A 301 -8.68 -4.27 -13.57
C ARG A 301 -9.01 -5.74 -13.30
N THR A 302 -9.77 -6.36 -14.19
CA THR A 302 -9.93 -7.81 -14.23
C THR A 302 -8.55 -8.39 -14.49
N VAL A 303 -7.90 -8.94 -13.46
CA VAL A 303 -6.60 -9.59 -13.58
C VAL A 303 -6.88 -10.94 -14.24
N LEU A 304 -6.57 -11.07 -15.53
CA LEU A 304 -6.66 -12.35 -16.22
C LEU A 304 -5.61 -13.29 -15.65
N TYR A 305 -6.09 -14.41 -15.11
CA TYR A 305 -5.29 -15.42 -14.42
C TYR A 305 -4.62 -16.31 -15.49
N GLN A 306 -3.49 -15.88 -16.05
CA GLN A 306 -2.61 -16.80 -16.77
C GLN A 306 -1.81 -17.62 -15.76
N PRO A 307 -1.87 -18.97 -15.80
CA PRO A 307 -0.97 -19.80 -15.01
C PRO A 307 0.49 -19.47 -15.40
N PRO A 308 1.38 -19.21 -14.45
CA PRO A 308 2.78 -18.96 -14.75
C PRO A 308 3.43 -20.23 -15.33
N THR A 309 4.21 -20.10 -16.42
CA THR A 309 5.11 -21.16 -16.88
C THR A 309 6.30 -21.32 -15.92
N ILE A 310 6.96 -22.47 -15.92
CA ILE A 310 8.13 -22.70 -15.04
C ILE A 310 9.22 -21.64 -15.29
N ASP A 311 9.55 -21.39 -16.56
CA ASP A 311 10.51 -20.35 -16.97
C ASP A 311 10.09 -18.94 -16.54
N SER A 312 8.79 -18.70 -16.40
CA SER A 312 8.27 -17.42 -15.92
C SER A 312 8.37 -17.24 -14.41
N LEU A 313 8.35 -18.37 -13.69
CA LEU A 313 8.23 -18.44 -12.25
C LEU A 313 9.58 -18.45 -11.56
N LEU A 314 10.64 -18.82 -12.27
CA LEU A 314 12.01 -18.88 -11.77
C LEU A 314 12.81 -17.67 -12.27
N ALA A 315 13.60 -17.06 -11.39
CA ALA A 315 14.40 -15.88 -11.73
C ALA A 315 15.71 -16.25 -12.45
N ASP A 316 16.27 -17.42 -12.12
CA ASP A 316 17.56 -17.92 -12.61
C ASP A 316 17.50 -19.45 -12.83
N THR A 317 18.46 -20.01 -13.58
CA THR A 317 18.55 -21.46 -13.87
C THR A 317 18.76 -22.33 -12.63
N ASP A 318 19.34 -21.76 -11.57
CA ASP A 318 19.67 -22.47 -10.32
C ASP A 318 18.53 -22.39 -9.28
N ALA A 319 17.42 -21.74 -9.64
CA ALA A 319 16.20 -21.65 -8.84
C ALA A 319 15.23 -22.82 -9.14
N PRO A 320 14.32 -23.18 -8.21
CA PRO A 320 14.20 -22.64 -6.86
C PRO A 320 15.19 -23.29 -5.87
N HIS A 321 15.71 -22.50 -4.93
CA HIS A 321 16.72 -22.92 -3.94
C HIS A 321 16.11 -23.71 -2.76
N LEU A 322 15.39 -24.80 -3.06
CA LEU A 322 14.69 -25.61 -2.06
C LEU A 322 15.62 -26.35 -1.10
N GLY A 323 16.91 -26.50 -1.44
CA GLY A 323 17.91 -27.13 -0.58
C GLY A 323 18.03 -26.47 0.80
N ALA A 324 17.90 -25.14 0.89
CA ALA A 324 17.91 -24.44 2.18
C ALA A 324 16.72 -24.83 3.07
N ILE A 325 15.54 -25.06 2.47
CA ILE A 325 14.36 -25.54 3.18
C ILE A 325 14.62 -26.97 3.67
N ALA A 326 15.11 -27.84 2.79
CA ALA A 326 15.39 -29.23 3.13
C ALA A 326 16.36 -29.36 4.32
N LEU A 327 17.43 -28.55 4.36
CA LEU A 327 18.38 -28.55 5.48
C LEU A 327 17.73 -28.15 6.80
N LEU A 328 16.95 -27.06 6.82
CA LEU A 328 16.24 -26.60 8.01
C LEU A 328 15.22 -27.64 8.52
N LEU A 329 14.47 -28.28 7.61
CA LEU A 329 13.54 -29.36 7.97
C LEU A 329 14.29 -30.59 8.47
N ARG A 330 15.39 -30.98 7.83
CA ARG A 330 16.25 -32.08 8.28
C ARG A 330 16.72 -31.86 9.70
N GLU A 331 17.30 -30.70 10.01
CA GLU A 331 17.77 -30.42 11.38
C GLU A 331 16.63 -30.46 12.39
N ARG A 332 15.45 -29.92 12.03
CA ARG A 332 14.30 -29.97 12.92
C ARG A 332 13.80 -31.40 13.13
N CYS A 333 13.76 -32.22 12.09
CA CYS A 333 13.35 -33.62 12.19
C CYS A 333 14.36 -34.45 12.97
N ASN A 334 15.67 -34.20 12.81
CA ASN A 334 16.71 -34.84 13.60
C ASN A 334 16.53 -34.53 15.08
N GLU A 335 16.28 -33.26 15.43
CA GLU A 335 15.98 -32.89 16.81
C GLU A 335 14.73 -33.62 17.35
N LEU A 336 13.67 -33.74 16.55
CA LEU A 336 12.43 -34.45 16.93
C LEU A 336 12.58 -35.98 17.00
N ARG A 337 13.70 -36.53 16.53
CA ARG A 337 14.04 -37.96 16.58
C ARG A 337 15.15 -38.26 17.58
N ASP A 338 15.64 -37.25 18.29
CA ASP A 338 16.84 -37.34 19.12
C ASP A 338 18.07 -37.84 18.34
N PHE A 339 18.16 -37.49 17.05
CA PHE A 339 19.31 -37.77 16.20
C PHE A 339 20.36 -36.66 16.30
N PRO A 340 21.65 -36.96 16.05
CA PRO A 340 22.68 -35.94 16.01
C PRO A 340 22.38 -34.88 14.94
N ALA A 341 22.76 -33.64 15.23
CA ALA A 341 22.64 -32.54 14.27
C ALA A 341 23.45 -32.85 13.01
N GLY A 342 22.85 -32.69 11.84
CA GLY A 342 23.58 -32.73 10.56
C GLY A 342 24.38 -31.45 10.34
N ASP A 343 23.88 -30.33 10.86
CA ASP A 343 24.58 -29.04 10.95
C ASP A 343 24.33 -28.41 12.34
N PRO A 344 25.30 -28.48 13.26
CA PRO A 344 25.15 -27.94 14.61
C PRO A 344 24.88 -26.42 14.66
N LEU A 345 25.40 -25.66 13.69
CA LEU A 345 25.19 -24.20 13.64
C LEU A 345 23.76 -23.88 13.27
N LEU A 346 23.20 -24.63 12.32
CA LEU A 346 21.81 -24.52 11.91
C LEU A 346 20.86 -24.97 13.02
N LEU A 347 21.16 -26.06 13.71
CA LEU A 347 20.36 -26.50 14.86
C LEU A 347 20.35 -25.44 15.98
N ASN A 348 21.50 -24.85 16.30
CA ASN A 348 21.57 -23.75 17.27
C ASN A 348 20.63 -22.60 16.89
N VAL A 349 20.67 -22.19 15.62
CA VAL A 349 19.78 -21.17 15.05
C VAL A 349 18.31 -21.53 15.24
N LEU A 350 17.91 -22.77 14.92
CA LEU A 350 16.53 -23.25 15.08
C LEU A 350 16.07 -23.25 16.55
N GLN A 351 16.99 -23.50 17.48
CA GLN A 351 16.75 -23.47 18.92
C GLN A 351 16.76 -22.05 19.53
N GLY A 352 16.89 -21.01 18.71
CA GLY A 352 16.97 -19.61 19.18
C GLY A 352 18.32 -19.28 19.84
N ARG A 353 19.35 -20.09 19.60
CA ARG A 353 20.71 -19.89 20.10
C ARG A 353 21.57 -19.18 19.05
N HIS A 354 22.60 -18.48 19.51
CA HIS A 354 23.63 -17.93 18.64
C HIS A 354 24.32 -19.09 17.90
N SER A 355 24.44 -18.98 16.58
CA SER A 355 24.92 -20.07 15.69
C SER A 355 26.22 -20.71 16.19
N THR A 356 27.22 -19.90 16.53
CA THR A 356 28.55 -20.38 16.95
C THR A 356 28.77 -20.49 18.45
N GLN A 357 28.08 -19.69 19.28
CA GLN A 357 28.33 -19.62 20.72
C GLN A 357 27.38 -20.52 21.53
N GLY A 358 26.29 -21.00 20.93
CA GLY A 358 25.27 -21.81 21.61
C GLY A 358 24.46 -21.05 22.68
N ARG A 359 24.78 -19.79 22.97
CA ARG A 359 24.04 -18.96 23.92
C ARG A 359 22.66 -18.62 23.39
N VAL A 360 21.61 -18.77 24.21
CA VAL A 360 20.25 -18.35 23.86
C VAL A 360 20.23 -16.87 23.52
N GLN A 361 19.76 -16.53 22.32
CA GLN A 361 19.71 -15.18 21.78
C GLN A 361 18.27 -14.74 21.50
N PHE A 362 17.44 -15.67 21.03
CA PHE A 362 16.06 -15.44 20.64
C PHE A 362 15.13 -16.43 21.34
N ASP A 363 13.85 -16.09 21.39
CA ASP A 363 12.83 -17.06 21.77
C ASP A 363 12.74 -18.12 20.67
N ARG A 364 12.75 -19.41 21.03
CA ARG A 364 12.60 -20.53 20.10
C ARG A 364 11.35 -20.37 19.23
N ASP A 365 10.28 -19.79 19.77
CA ASP A 365 9.05 -19.52 19.03
C ASP A 365 9.25 -18.56 17.85
N GLN A 366 10.36 -17.82 17.81
CA GLN A 366 10.70 -16.93 16.69
C GLN A 366 11.47 -17.66 15.59
N THR A 367 12.12 -18.77 15.89
CA THR A 367 13.08 -19.46 15.00
C THR A 367 12.61 -20.85 14.55
N ASP A 368 11.83 -21.55 15.37
CA ASP A 368 11.44 -22.95 15.13
C ASP A 368 10.36 -23.10 14.06
N PRO A 369 10.67 -23.70 12.89
CA PRO A 369 9.73 -23.82 11.77
C PRO A 369 8.45 -24.56 12.13
N ALA A 370 8.50 -25.53 13.04
CA ALA A 370 7.38 -26.40 13.39
C ALA A 370 6.47 -25.74 14.44
N ARG A 371 5.65 -24.78 14.00
CA ARG A 371 4.88 -23.90 14.90
C ARG A 371 3.86 -24.65 15.78
N GLN A 372 3.33 -25.79 15.35
CA GLN A 372 2.46 -26.63 16.17
C GLN A 372 3.15 -27.10 17.46
N PHE A 373 4.48 -27.20 17.46
CA PHE A 373 5.29 -27.63 18.59
C PHE A 373 6.03 -26.49 19.28
N SER A 374 5.78 -25.25 18.87
CA SER A 374 6.29 -24.06 19.56
C SER A 374 5.83 -24.02 21.01
N ASN A 375 6.61 -23.40 21.89
CA ASN A 375 6.23 -23.19 23.29
C ASN A 375 4.91 -22.43 23.38
N TYR A 376 4.70 -21.45 22.49
CA TYR A 376 3.41 -20.80 22.26
C TYR A 376 2.26 -21.79 22.09
N ALA A 377 2.34 -22.68 21.10
CA ALA A 377 1.24 -23.57 20.76
C ALA A 377 0.99 -24.62 21.85
N GLN A 378 2.06 -25.17 22.43
CA GLN A 378 1.96 -26.10 23.55
C GLN A 378 1.35 -25.44 24.79
N LEU A 379 1.76 -24.21 25.10
CA LEU A 379 1.20 -23.45 26.21
C LEU A 379 -0.27 -23.12 25.94
N LEU A 380 -0.66 -22.77 24.72
CA LEU A 380 -2.06 -22.52 24.37
C LEU A 380 -2.93 -23.76 24.65
N ILE A 381 -2.53 -24.94 24.16
CA ILE A 381 -3.28 -26.19 24.34
C ILE A 381 -3.41 -26.56 25.82
N ARG A 382 -2.33 -26.38 26.60
CA ARG A 382 -2.33 -26.67 28.05
C ARG A 382 -3.17 -25.66 28.84
N SER A 383 -3.08 -24.38 28.50
CA SER A 383 -3.72 -23.29 29.25
C SER A 383 -5.19 -23.11 28.92
N LEU A 384 -5.59 -23.47 27.70
CA LEU A 384 -6.91 -23.24 27.15
C LEU A 384 -7.29 -24.42 26.24
N PRO A 385 -7.76 -25.54 26.83
CA PRO A 385 -8.04 -26.76 26.08
C PRO A 385 -9.16 -26.53 25.05
N PRO A 386 -9.17 -27.28 23.94
CA PRO A 386 -10.16 -27.12 22.86
C PRO A 386 -11.62 -27.06 23.32
N SER A 387 -12.01 -27.89 24.31
CA SER A 387 -13.36 -27.90 24.87
C SER A 387 -13.77 -26.59 25.57
N LYS A 388 -12.81 -25.83 26.11
CA LYS A 388 -13.06 -24.52 26.72
C LYS A 388 -13.20 -23.41 25.70
N LEU A 389 -12.74 -23.64 24.48
CA LEU A 389 -12.89 -22.70 23.38
C LEU A 389 -14.22 -22.87 22.64
N THR A 390 -14.82 -24.05 22.70
CA THR A 390 -16.15 -24.30 22.19
C THR A 390 -17.26 -23.78 23.11
N GLU A 391 -16.92 -23.18 24.25
CA GLU A 391 -17.87 -22.46 25.10
C GLU A 391 -18.11 -21.03 24.58
N ARG A 392 -19.18 -20.39 25.06
CA ARG A 392 -19.57 -19.02 24.69
C ARG A 392 -18.45 -17.99 24.88
N GLN A 393 -17.68 -18.10 25.96
CA GLN A 393 -16.56 -17.22 26.29
C GLN A 393 -15.24 -17.65 25.63
N GLY A 394 -15.23 -18.74 24.85
CA GLY A 394 -14.04 -19.32 24.26
C GLY A 394 -13.23 -18.32 23.45
N ILE A 395 -13.89 -17.54 22.59
CA ILE A 395 -13.22 -16.48 21.82
C ILE A 395 -12.59 -15.41 22.71
N SER A 396 -13.26 -15.01 23.81
CA SER A 396 -12.76 -13.97 24.71
C SER A 396 -11.48 -14.42 25.39
N ARG A 397 -11.43 -15.70 25.82
CA ARG A 397 -10.25 -16.34 26.41
C ARG A 397 -9.10 -16.42 25.40
N LEU A 398 -9.38 -16.81 24.15
CA LEU A 398 -8.37 -16.86 23.09
C LEU A 398 -7.84 -15.47 22.74
N LEU A 399 -8.71 -14.46 22.67
CA LEU A 399 -8.33 -13.08 22.40
C LEU A 399 -7.52 -12.47 23.55
N ALA A 400 -7.83 -12.80 24.81
CA ALA A 400 -7.01 -12.41 25.95
C ALA A 400 -5.62 -13.04 25.87
N TYR A 401 -5.53 -14.34 25.53
CA TYR A 401 -4.27 -15.06 25.34
C TYR A 401 -3.43 -14.46 24.21
N MET A 402 -4.02 -14.29 23.03
CA MET A 402 -3.33 -13.70 21.88
C MET A 402 -2.99 -12.24 22.11
N GLY A 403 -3.90 -11.47 22.71
CA GLY A 403 -3.79 -10.04 22.91
C GLY A 403 -2.76 -9.61 23.95
N THR A 404 -2.18 -10.57 24.67
CA THR A 404 -1.06 -10.41 25.61
C THR A 404 0.19 -11.17 25.15
N GLY A 405 0.11 -11.86 24.00
CA GLY A 405 1.24 -12.51 23.34
C GLY A 405 1.90 -13.59 24.18
N GLN A 406 1.13 -14.50 24.77
CA GLN A 406 1.67 -15.50 25.70
C GLN A 406 2.58 -16.51 25.03
N GLY A 407 3.67 -16.92 25.68
CA GLY A 407 4.66 -17.85 25.12
C GLY A 407 5.70 -18.27 26.16
N ASN A 408 6.91 -18.63 25.72
CA ASN A 408 7.94 -19.16 26.64
C ASN A 408 8.21 -18.23 27.83
N LYS A 409 8.38 -16.93 27.58
CA LYS A 409 8.69 -15.94 28.63
C LYS A 409 7.57 -15.76 29.66
N THR A 410 6.34 -16.07 29.31
CA THR A 410 5.18 -15.88 30.19
C THR A 410 4.67 -17.20 30.76
N SER A 411 5.29 -18.32 30.40
CA SER A 411 4.89 -19.67 30.82
C SER A 411 4.79 -19.81 32.33
N ASP A 412 5.70 -19.19 33.10
CA ASP A 412 5.66 -19.22 34.57
C ASP A 412 4.41 -18.56 35.15
N PHE A 413 4.01 -17.39 34.63
CA PHE A 413 2.75 -16.74 35.00
C PHE A 413 1.54 -17.66 34.76
N PHE A 414 1.56 -18.46 33.69
CA PHE A 414 0.49 -19.42 33.38
C PHE A 414 0.51 -20.67 34.23
N LEU A 415 1.67 -21.33 34.31
CA LEU A 415 1.77 -22.67 34.86
C LEU A 415 1.86 -22.66 36.38
N ASN A 416 2.53 -21.65 36.95
CA ASN A 416 2.81 -21.55 38.38
C ASN A 416 2.19 -20.29 39.01
N GLY A 417 1.78 -19.34 38.18
CA GLY A 417 1.37 -18.02 38.65
C GLY A 417 -0.06 -17.95 39.18
N LEU A 418 -0.87 -18.96 38.91
CA LEU A 418 -2.29 -19.00 39.24
C LEU A 418 -2.57 -19.89 40.45
N ASP A 419 -3.61 -19.50 41.20
CA ASP A 419 -4.04 -20.20 42.42
C ASP A 419 -4.11 -21.72 42.16
N PRO A 420 -3.29 -22.54 42.87
CA PRO A 420 -3.28 -23.98 42.69
C PRO A 420 -4.65 -24.63 42.94
N ASN A 421 -5.57 -23.93 43.60
CA ASN A 421 -6.94 -24.38 43.84
C ASN A 421 -7.92 -24.09 42.68
N ARG A 422 -7.58 -23.24 41.70
CA ARG A 422 -8.49 -22.80 40.61
C ARG A 422 -8.58 -23.75 39.40
N GLY A 423 -8.18 -25.00 39.56
CA GLY A 423 -8.29 -26.03 38.53
C GLY A 423 -7.21 -25.97 37.46
N LYS A 424 -7.25 -26.94 36.53
CA LYS A 424 -6.13 -27.28 35.62
C LYS A 424 -5.88 -26.28 34.47
N PHE A 425 -6.71 -25.25 34.28
CA PHE A 425 -6.73 -24.43 33.04
C PHE A 425 -6.63 -22.91 33.28
N PRO A 426 -5.40 -22.39 33.32
CA PRO A 426 -5.06 -20.98 33.58
C PRO A 426 -5.86 -19.87 32.90
N MET A 427 -6.36 -20.09 31.68
CA MET A 427 -7.07 -19.08 30.88
C MET A 427 -8.58 -19.29 30.80
N ALA A 428 -9.14 -20.19 31.62
CA ALA A 428 -10.55 -20.54 31.59
C ALA A 428 -11.44 -19.56 32.37
N PHE A 429 -11.23 -18.24 32.22
CA PHE A 429 -12.02 -17.22 32.91
C PHE A 429 -13.51 -17.31 32.52
N ASN A 430 -14.40 -17.13 33.48
CA ASN A 430 -15.85 -17.16 33.28
C ASN A 430 -16.39 -15.82 32.77
N ASP A 431 -15.76 -14.72 33.16
CA ASP A 431 -16.16 -13.37 32.78
C ASP A 431 -14.98 -12.39 32.68
N LEU A 432 -15.32 -11.14 32.33
CA LEU A 432 -14.36 -10.04 32.19
C LEU A 432 -13.68 -9.69 33.51
N MET A 433 -14.42 -9.69 34.62
CA MET A 433 -13.91 -9.27 35.92
C MET A 433 -12.92 -10.29 36.46
N GLU A 434 -13.21 -11.57 36.28
CA GLU A 434 -12.27 -12.65 36.58
C GLU A 434 -10.99 -12.50 35.75
N CYS A 435 -11.10 -12.30 34.43
CA CYS A 435 -9.94 -12.05 33.56
C CYS A 435 -9.11 -10.85 34.05
N VAL A 436 -9.75 -9.72 34.36
CA VAL A 436 -9.08 -8.51 34.87
C VAL A 436 -8.39 -8.79 36.20
N ALA A 437 -9.08 -9.38 37.18
CA ALA A 437 -8.54 -9.69 38.49
C ALA A 437 -7.30 -10.59 38.42
N HIS A 438 -7.28 -11.54 37.47
CA HIS A 438 -6.13 -12.41 37.25
C HIS A 438 -4.87 -11.65 36.80
N PHE A 439 -5.01 -10.74 35.83
CA PHE A 439 -3.89 -9.93 35.39
C PHE A 439 -3.51 -8.86 36.42
N GLU A 440 -4.47 -8.28 37.14
CA GLU A 440 -4.23 -7.32 38.23
C GLU A 440 -3.43 -7.94 39.37
N ALA A 441 -3.76 -9.16 39.79
CA ALA A 441 -3.03 -9.85 40.85
C ALA A 441 -1.54 -10.05 40.48
N ALA A 442 -1.26 -10.37 39.22
CA ALA A 442 0.11 -10.49 38.74
C ALA A 442 0.82 -9.14 38.57
N GLU A 443 0.13 -8.09 38.10
CA GLU A 443 0.69 -6.74 38.09
C GLU A 443 1.03 -6.25 39.50
N LEU A 444 0.14 -6.48 40.47
CA LEU A 444 0.36 -6.10 41.87
C LEU A 444 1.56 -6.83 42.47
N ASN A 445 1.66 -8.16 42.28
CA ASN A 445 2.82 -8.95 42.68
C ASN A 445 4.12 -8.38 42.09
N ASN A 446 4.12 -8.06 40.79
CA ASN A 446 5.29 -7.51 40.12
C ASN A 446 5.66 -6.11 40.63
N ILE A 447 4.67 -5.27 40.97
CA ILE A 447 4.90 -3.95 41.56
C ILE A 447 5.59 -4.09 42.92
N THR A 448 5.11 -5.01 43.78
CA THR A 448 5.72 -5.27 45.09
C THR A 448 7.18 -5.72 44.93
N ILE A 449 7.46 -6.67 44.05
CA ILE A 449 8.83 -7.15 43.80
C ILE A 449 9.74 -6.03 43.28
N LEU A 450 9.25 -5.21 42.35
CA LEU A 450 10.05 -4.08 41.86
C LEU A 450 10.35 -3.05 42.94
N ALA A 451 9.41 -2.82 43.85
CA ALA A 451 9.60 -1.94 45.00
C ALA A 451 10.66 -2.51 45.96
N ASP A 452 10.58 -3.81 46.29
CA ASP A 452 11.50 -4.50 47.22
C ASP A 452 12.95 -4.50 46.70
N TYR A 453 13.14 -4.64 45.40
CA TYR A 453 14.46 -4.64 44.77
C TYR A 453 14.97 -3.25 44.36
N HIS A 454 14.20 -2.18 44.64
CA HIS A 454 14.47 -0.81 44.14
C HIS A 454 14.79 -0.75 42.64
N ALA A 455 14.24 -1.70 41.88
CA ALA A 455 14.54 -1.85 40.47
C ALA A 455 13.55 -0.99 39.67
N GLY A 456 14.07 -0.04 38.88
CA GLY A 456 13.25 0.59 37.85
C GLY A 456 12.75 -0.45 36.84
N ALA A 457 11.77 -0.07 36.00
CA ALA A 457 11.20 -0.87 34.91
C ALA A 457 12.21 -1.14 33.76
N SER A 458 13.38 -1.65 34.10
CA SER A 458 14.48 -2.01 33.21
C SER A 458 14.40 -3.48 32.82
N SER A 459 15.16 -3.88 31.79
CA SER A 459 15.26 -5.28 31.34
C SER A 459 15.75 -6.27 32.41
N ARG A 460 16.26 -5.80 33.55
CA ARG A 460 16.61 -6.65 34.70
C ARG A 460 15.41 -7.07 35.54
N ALA A 461 14.25 -6.42 35.38
CA ALA A 461 13.03 -6.76 36.11
C ALA A 461 12.63 -8.24 35.94
N THR A 462 12.74 -8.76 34.70
CA THR A 462 12.37 -10.15 34.38
C THR A 462 13.31 -11.19 34.98
N SER A 463 14.45 -10.79 35.55
CA SER A 463 15.39 -11.69 36.24
C SER A 463 15.24 -11.69 37.76
N LEU A 464 14.34 -10.88 38.32
CA LEU A 464 14.09 -10.84 39.75
C LEU A 464 13.30 -12.08 40.19
N ALA A 465 13.65 -12.64 41.34
CA ALA A 465 12.95 -13.79 41.90
C ALA A 465 11.47 -13.45 42.16
N GLY A 466 10.57 -14.33 41.72
CA GLY A 466 9.12 -14.16 41.87
C GLY A 466 8.46 -13.21 40.85
N TYR A 467 9.23 -12.50 40.03
CA TYR A 467 8.65 -11.63 38.99
C TYR A 467 8.00 -12.47 37.90
N LYS A 468 6.71 -12.23 37.64
CA LYS A 468 5.91 -12.98 36.69
C LYS A 468 5.69 -12.18 35.42
N GLN A 469 6.37 -12.52 34.32
CA GLN A 469 6.14 -11.82 33.06
C GLN A 469 4.73 -12.14 32.52
N THR A 470 3.87 -11.14 32.42
CA THR A 470 2.44 -11.31 32.07
C THR A 470 2.12 -11.15 30.59
N PHE A 471 3.09 -10.68 29.78
CA PHE A 471 2.92 -10.52 28.34
C PHE A 471 4.25 -10.67 27.58
N ASN A 472 4.21 -11.06 26.31
CA ASN A 472 5.38 -11.04 25.42
C ASN A 472 5.03 -10.36 24.09
N ALA A 473 5.44 -9.08 23.98
CA ALA A 473 5.16 -8.25 22.82
C ALA A 473 5.87 -8.71 21.53
N CYS A 474 6.83 -9.62 21.63
CA CYS A 474 7.66 -10.10 20.52
C CYS A 474 7.31 -11.54 20.10
N ILE A 475 6.23 -12.13 20.61
CA ILE A 475 5.88 -13.52 20.32
C ILE A 475 5.65 -13.76 18.81
N TRP A 476 5.22 -12.72 18.08
CA TRP A 476 4.98 -12.76 16.63
C TRP A 476 6.10 -12.11 15.80
N GLY A 477 7.21 -11.69 16.42
CA GLY A 477 8.30 -10.97 15.76
C GLY A 477 8.67 -9.69 16.48
N GLN A 478 8.50 -8.53 15.83
CA GLN A 478 8.81 -7.23 16.42
C GLN A 478 7.83 -6.88 17.55
N ALA A 479 8.31 -6.09 18.51
CA ALA A 479 7.52 -5.66 19.65
C ALA A 479 6.26 -4.90 19.18
N SER A 480 5.09 -5.38 19.58
CA SER A 480 3.81 -4.71 19.29
C SER A 480 3.23 -4.09 20.56
N ASN A 481 3.00 -2.77 20.53
CA ASN A 481 2.34 -2.05 21.63
C ASN A 481 0.96 -2.62 21.96
N HIS A 482 0.26 -3.19 20.98
CA HIS A 482 -1.05 -3.80 21.19
C HIS A 482 -1.00 -5.13 21.95
N LEU A 483 0.15 -5.81 21.98
CA LEU A 483 0.34 -7.04 22.75
C LEU A 483 0.78 -6.77 24.18
N LEU A 484 1.07 -5.50 24.51
CA LEU A 484 1.28 -5.10 25.89
C LEU A 484 -0.01 -5.33 26.67
N LEU A 485 0.15 -5.65 27.95
CA LEU A 485 -0.96 -5.79 28.87
C LEU A 485 -1.74 -4.47 29.01
N GLN A 486 -1.03 -3.35 29.05
CA GLN A 486 -1.58 -2.00 29.06
C GLN A 486 -1.06 -1.18 27.86
N PRO A 487 -1.66 -1.33 26.66
CA PRO A 487 -1.21 -0.60 25.47
C PRO A 487 -1.26 0.91 25.66
N THR A 488 -0.30 1.62 25.07
CA THR A 488 -0.28 3.09 25.10
C THR A 488 -1.02 3.66 23.89
N ILE A 489 -1.89 4.64 24.10
CA ILE A 489 -2.57 5.41 23.04
C ILE A 489 -2.20 6.89 23.11
N GLY A 490 -2.27 7.58 21.96
CA GLY A 490 -1.93 8.99 21.84
C GLY A 490 -0.59 9.22 21.13
N LYS A 491 -0.33 10.48 20.77
CA LYS A 491 0.92 10.92 20.11
C LYS A 491 1.65 11.92 21.01
N GLY A 492 2.99 11.89 21.00
CA GLY A 492 3.83 12.78 21.79
C GLY A 492 3.61 12.62 23.30
N ASP A 493 3.55 13.74 24.01
CA ASP A 493 3.41 13.79 25.47
C ASP A 493 1.99 13.43 25.96
N ARG A 494 1.00 13.34 25.06
CA ARG A 494 -0.38 12.95 25.40
C ARG A 494 -0.61 11.44 25.35
N LYS A 495 0.42 10.66 25.68
CA LYS A 495 0.34 9.20 25.72
C LYS A 495 -0.31 8.75 27.03
N ARG A 496 -1.44 8.03 26.95
CA ARG A 496 -2.06 7.37 28.11
C ARG A 496 -2.02 5.85 27.92
N LYS A 497 -1.89 5.10 29.00
CA LYS A 497 -2.02 3.64 29.00
C LYS A 497 -3.49 3.24 29.13
N TYR A 498 -3.88 2.16 28.48
CA TYR A 498 -5.16 1.51 28.70
C TYR A 498 -5.20 0.89 30.09
N THR A 499 -6.36 0.93 30.73
CA THR A 499 -6.63 0.04 31.86
C THR A 499 -6.86 -1.38 31.37
N LEU A 500 -6.74 -2.37 32.26
CA LEU A 500 -7.04 -3.77 31.92
C LEU A 500 -8.50 -3.95 31.49
N LEU A 501 -9.42 -3.24 32.14
CA LEU A 501 -10.83 -3.23 31.76
C LEU A 501 -11.03 -2.67 30.34
N GLU A 502 -10.34 -1.58 29.98
CA GLU A 502 -10.38 -1.02 28.62
C GLU A 502 -9.78 -1.96 27.58
N LYS A 503 -8.72 -2.68 27.95
CA LYS A 503 -8.03 -3.65 27.10
C LYS A 503 -8.88 -4.89 26.83
N PHE A 504 -9.44 -5.51 27.86
CA PHE A 504 -10.16 -6.78 27.74
C PHE A 504 -11.66 -6.63 27.51
N GLY A 505 -12.26 -5.50 27.94
CA GLY A 505 -13.70 -5.26 27.83
C GLY A 505 -14.28 -5.54 26.43
N PRO A 506 -13.65 -5.08 25.33
CA PRO A 506 -14.13 -5.40 23.99
C PRO A 506 -14.19 -6.90 23.67
N TYR A 507 -13.26 -7.70 24.21
CA TYR A 507 -13.19 -9.14 23.95
C TYR A 507 -14.33 -9.90 24.61
N PHE A 508 -14.83 -9.41 25.74
CA PHE A 508 -15.93 -10.01 26.51
C PHE A 508 -17.30 -9.40 26.18
N SER A 509 -17.39 -8.54 25.17
CA SER A 509 -18.67 -7.96 24.78
C SER A 509 -19.65 -9.05 24.30
N GLU A 510 -20.93 -8.85 24.63
CA GLU A 510 -22.02 -9.76 24.26
C GLU A 510 -22.07 -10.05 22.76
N ARG A 511 -21.80 -9.00 21.96
CA ARG A 511 -21.76 -9.11 20.51
C ARG A 511 -20.67 -10.06 20.04
N VAL A 512 -19.46 -9.99 20.60
CA VAL A 512 -18.35 -10.88 20.23
C VAL A 512 -18.67 -12.34 20.58
N GLN A 513 -19.22 -12.58 21.77
CA GLN A 513 -19.60 -13.92 22.21
C GLN A 513 -20.74 -14.51 21.38
N THR A 514 -21.73 -13.69 21.02
CA THR A 514 -22.85 -14.11 20.16
C THR A 514 -22.37 -14.51 18.76
N LEU A 515 -21.49 -13.71 18.16
CA LEU A 515 -20.88 -14.04 16.87
C LEU A 515 -20.07 -15.35 16.97
N TRP A 516 -19.38 -15.57 18.09
CA TRP A 516 -18.66 -16.81 18.32
C TRP A 516 -19.56 -18.04 18.44
N CYS A 517 -20.66 -17.94 19.20
CA CYS A 517 -21.65 -19.02 19.27
C CYS A 517 -22.22 -19.35 17.88
N GLY A 518 -22.58 -18.32 17.10
CA GLY A 518 -23.05 -18.51 15.72
C GLY A 518 -21.96 -19.07 14.78
N PHE A 519 -20.70 -18.73 15.02
CA PHE A 519 -19.58 -19.33 14.30
C PHE A 519 -19.42 -20.81 14.63
N LEU A 520 -19.48 -21.18 15.90
CA LEU A 520 -19.35 -22.58 16.32
C LEU A 520 -20.51 -23.43 15.81
N GLY A 521 -21.74 -22.90 15.80
CA GLY A 521 -22.92 -23.64 15.39
C GLY A 521 -23.04 -24.94 16.20
N ASP A 522 -23.11 -26.07 15.51
CA ASP A 522 -23.24 -27.40 16.12
C ASP A 522 -22.00 -27.84 16.94
N LEU A 523 -20.86 -27.18 16.78
CA LEU A 523 -19.66 -27.43 17.58
C LEU A 523 -19.74 -26.78 18.99
N LEU A 524 -20.71 -25.90 19.24
CA LEU A 524 -20.86 -25.22 20.54
C LEU A 524 -21.00 -26.25 21.68
N GLY A 525 -20.13 -26.14 22.68
CA GLY A 525 -20.09 -27.02 23.85
C GLY A 525 -19.55 -28.44 23.61
N LYS A 526 -19.13 -28.79 22.38
CA LYS A 526 -18.63 -30.13 22.05
C LYS A 526 -17.10 -30.15 22.00
N ASN A 527 -16.47 -31.28 22.34
CA ASN A 527 -15.02 -31.43 22.20
C ASN A 527 -14.62 -31.45 20.71
N PRO A 528 -13.78 -30.51 20.23
CA PRO A 528 -13.32 -30.48 18.84
C PRO A 528 -12.60 -31.74 18.37
N GLU A 529 -11.95 -32.48 19.26
CA GLU A 529 -11.20 -33.70 18.92
C GLU A 529 -12.12 -34.86 18.52
N THR A 530 -13.29 -34.96 19.15
CA THR A 530 -14.28 -36.02 18.90
C THR A 530 -15.42 -35.57 17.99
N TYR A 531 -15.44 -34.31 17.59
CA TYR A 531 -16.51 -33.75 16.75
C TYR A 531 -16.35 -34.22 15.30
N THR A 532 -17.37 -34.93 14.80
CA THR A 532 -17.42 -35.51 13.45
C THR A 532 -18.19 -34.66 12.43
N GLY A 533 -18.85 -33.59 12.87
CA GLY A 533 -19.57 -32.69 11.95
C GLY A 533 -18.63 -31.77 11.17
N ASP A 534 -19.21 -30.97 10.27
CA ASP A 534 -18.44 -30.06 9.44
C ASP A 534 -17.81 -28.93 10.25
N LYS A 535 -16.50 -28.78 10.08
CA LYS A 535 -15.71 -27.68 10.66
C LYS A 535 -15.49 -26.60 9.62
N LYS A 536 -15.55 -25.34 10.06
CA LYS A 536 -15.37 -24.18 9.17
C LYS A 536 -13.90 -24.00 8.77
N SER A 537 -13.65 -23.64 7.51
CA SER A 537 -12.34 -23.16 7.05
C SER A 537 -12.22 -21.65 7.29
N PRO A 538 -11.15 -21.17 7.94
CA PRO A 538 -10.96 -19.76 8.23
C PRO A 538 -10.28 -19.04 7.05
N ALA A 539 -10.98 -18.15 6.37
CA ALA A 539 -10.39 -17.22 5.41
C ALA A 539 -10.07 -15.89 6.10
N SER A 540 -8.80 -15.45 6.10
CA SER A 540 -8.38 -14.18 6.70
C SER A 540 -7.70 -13.29 5.66
N PRO A 541 -7.94 -11.97 5.63
CA PRO A 541 -7.23 -11.04 4.75
C PRO A 541 -5.91 -10.50 5.34
N CYS A 542 -5.63 -10.63 6.65
CA CYS A 542 -4.44 -10.02 7.28
C CYS A 542 -3.75 -10.93 8.30
N LEU A 543 -2.58 -10.50 8.81
CA LEU A 543 -1.69 -11.33 9.64
C LEU A 543 -2.28 -11.72 10.99
N THR A 544 -2.80 -10.79 11.78
CA THR A 544 -3.33 -11.10 13.12
C THR A 544 -4.47 -12.12 13.07
N PRO A 545 -5.48 -11.98 12.18
CA PRO A 545 -6.52 -12.98 12.06
C PRO A 545 -6.05 -14.26 11.38
N LEU A 546 -4.96 -14.25 10.58
CA LEU A 546 -4.30 -15.50 10.17
C LEU A 546 -3.67 -16.20 11.38
N GLN A 547 -3.00 -15.49 12.29
CA GLN A 547 -2.47 -16.10 13.52
C GLN A 547 -3.59 -16.68 14.39
N PHE A 548 -4.75 -16.01 14.43
CA PHE A 548 -5.94 -16.48 15.14
C PHE A 548 -6.52 -17.73 14.47
N ALA A 549 -6.68 -17.70 13.14
CA ALA A 549 -7.09 -18.87 12.34
C ALA A 549 -6.19 -20.07 12.62
N ASN A 550 -4.88 -19.86 12.63
CA ASN A 550 -3.93 -20.92 12.87
C ASN A 550 -4.11 -21.56 14.24
N ASN A 551 -4.36 -20.75 15.26
CA ASN A 551 -4.64 -21.25 16.60
C ASN A 551 -5.92 -22.11 16.61
N LEU A 552 -7.00 -21.66 15.96
CA LEU A 552 -8.23 -22.46 15.86
C LEU A 552 -8.02 -23.79 15.14
N VAL A 553 -7.16 -23.82 14.12
CA VAL A 553 -6.79 -25.05 13.41
C VAL A 553 -5.96 -25.98 14.30
N PHE A 554 -4.96 -25.47 15.02
CA PHE A 554 -4.17 -26.28 15.97
C PHE A 554 -5.02 -26.85 17.11
N LEU A 555 -6.07 -26.15 17.49
CA LEU A 555 -7.03 -26.57 18.52
C LEU A 555 -8.15 -27.46 17.94
N GLY A 556 -8.10 -27.80 16.66
CA GLY A 556 -9.05 -28.68 15.99
C GLY A 556 -10.46 -28.09 15.80
N ILE A 557 -10.65 -26.78 16.02
CA ILE A 557 -11.93 -26.08 15.89
C ILE A 557 -12.22 -25.74 14.42
N CYS A 558 -11.17 -25.46 13.65
CA CYS A 558 -11.24 -25.15 12.23
C CYS A 558 -10.48 -26.19 11.41
N THR A 559 -10.87 -26.35 10.15
CA THR A 559 -10.04 -27.04 9.16
C THR A 559 -8.93 -26.11 8.69
N PRO A 560 -7.74 -26.64 8.36
CA PRO A 560 -6.71 -25.85 7.70
C PRO A 560 -7.26 -25.23 6.40
N PRO A 561 -6.88 -23.98 6.06
CA PRO A 561 -7.21 -23.42 4.76
C PRO A 561 -6.55 -24.22 3.64
N ALA A 562 -7.14 -24.19 2.45
CA ALA A 562 -6.55 -24.84 1.29
C ALA A 562 -5.20 -24.18 0.90
N PRO A 563 -4.26 -24.91 0.28
CA PRO A 563 -2.98 -24.34 -0.14
C PRO A 563 -3.14 -23.07 -1.00
N GLU A 564 -4.14 -23.05 -1.89
CA GLU A 564 -4.48 -21.95 -2.77
C GLU A 564 -4.93 -20.72 -1.98
N GLU A 565 -5.68 -20.91 -0.89
CA GLU A 565 -6.13 -19.83 0.01
C GLU A 565 -4.95 -19.18 0.73
N VAL A 566 -3.94 -19.98 1.12
CA VAL A 566 -2.70 -19.44 1.71
C VAL A 566 -1.88 -18.71 0.66
N GLY A 567 -1.73 -19.26 -0.55
CA GLY A 567 -1.08 -18.57 -1.67
C GLY A 567 -1.75 -17.23 -1.99
N ALA A 568 -3.09 -17.21 -2.02
CA ALA A 568 -3.90 -16.02 -2.21
C ALA A 568 -3.63 -14.97 -1.12
N TRP A 569 -3.59 -15.43 0.14
CA TRP A 569 -3.27 -14.57 1.27
C TRP A 569 -1.89 -13.93 1.16
N ILE A 570 -0.86 -14.70 0.76
CA ILE A 570 0.49 -14.17 0.53
C ILE A 570 0.46 -13.11 -0.58
N ALA A 571 -0.28 -13.37 -1.67
CA ALA A 571 -0.41 -12.44 -2.79
C ALA A 571 -1.07 -11.11 -2.39
N SER A 572 -2.02 -11.14 -1.47
CA SER A 572 -2.65 -9.95 -0.88
C SER A 572 -1.78 -9.25 0.17
N ASN A 573 -0.74 -9.90 0.68
CA ASN A 573 0.09 -9.41 1.79
C ASN A 573 1.60 -9.39 1.44
N LYS A 574 1.95 -8.84 0.27
CA LYS A 574 3.33 -8.84 -0.27
C LYS A 574 4.40 -8.17 0.60
N THR A 575 3.99 -7.34 1.57
CA THR A 575 4.91 -6.67 2.50
C THR A 575 5.34 -7.57 3.67
N LEU A 576 4.71 -8.73 3.83
CA LEU A 576 5.02 -9.67 4.90
C LEU A 576 6.11 -10.65 4.49
N GLY A 577 6.74 -11.28 5.49
CA GLY A 577 7.91 -12.12 5.29
C GLY A 577 7.67 -13.34 4.38
N ALA A 578 6.43 -13.80 4.22
CA ALA A 578 6.14 -14.95 3.35
C ALA A 578 6.44 -14.68 1.86
N TYR A 579 6.09 -13.49 1.38
CA TYR A 579 6.42 -13.04 0.02
C TYR A 579 7.94 -12.96 -0.19
N ASN A 580 8.64 -12.33 0.76
CA ASN A 580 10.10 -12.21 0.70
C ASN A 580 10.80 -13.57 0.76
N GLY A 581 10.27 -14.52 1.54
CA GLY A 581 10.79 -15.88 1.60
C GLY A 581 10.68 -16.62 0.27
N LEU A 582 9.56 -16.46 -0.45
CA LEU A 582 9.41 -17.00 -1.81
C LEU A 582 10.40 -16.34 -2.79
N THR A 583 10.55 -15.02 -2.76
CA THR A 583 11.54 -14.33 -3.61
C THR A 583 12.97 -14.83 -3.36
N GLN A 584 13.34 -15.06 -2.10
CA GLN A 584 14.67 -15.55 -1.72
C GLN A 584 14.94 -17.00 -2.13
N LEU A 585 13.88 -17.77 -2.41
CA LEU A 585 14.02 -19.09 -3.01
C LEU A 585 14.24 -19.02 -4.52
N GLY A 586 14.35 -17.83 -5.10
CA GLY A 586 14.59 -17.63 -6.53
C GLY A 586 13.31 -17.56 -7.36
N PHE A 587 12.14 -17.43 -6.74
CA PHE A 587 10.89 -17.25 -7.49
C PHE A 587 10.73 -15.80 -8.00
N ASN A 588 10.38 -15.65 -9.28
CA ASN A 588 10.03 -14.38 -9.90
C ASN A 588 8.55 -14.02 -9.65
N LEU A 589 8.30 -13.29 -8.57
CA LEU A 589 6.95 -12.94 -8.13
C LEU A 589 6.39 -11.65 -8.78
N ASN A 590 7.12 -11.04 -9.70
CA ASN A 590 6.74 -9.76 -10.33
C ASN A 590 5.55 -9.88 -11.28
N ARG A 591 5.17 -11.11 -11.67
CA ARG A 591 4.05 -11.40 -12.58
C ARG A 591 2.68 -11.37 -11.91
N GLY A 592 2.61 -10.97 -10.64
CA GLY A 592 1.36 -10.66 -9.96
C GLY A 592 0.82 -11.78 -9.09
N TYR A 593 -0.50 -11.89 -9.00
CA TYR A 593 -1.17 -12.78 -8.06
C TYR A 593 -0.92 -14.27 -8.37
N ALA A 594 -1.06 -14.67 -9.64
CA ALA A 594 -0.91 -16.06 -10.07
C ALA A 594 0.50 -16.62 -9.82
N SER A 595 1.56 -15.83 -10.06
CA SER A 595 2.95 -16.25 -9.76
C SER A 595 3.19 -16.50 -8.28
N ILE A 596 2.54 -15.73 -7.39
CA ILE A 596 2.71 -15.91 -5.94
C ILE A 596 2.00 -17.18 -5.46
N VAL A 597 0.77 -17.40 -5.94
CA VAL A 597 0.01 -18.63 -5.63
C VAL A 597 0.77 -19.85 -6.15
N ALA A 598 1.20 -19.82 -7.41
CA ALA A 598 1.94 -20.94 -8.01
C ALA A 598 3.28 -21.19 -7.30
N ALA A 599 4.05 -20.16 -6.96
CA ALA A 599 5.31 -20.33 -6.22
C ALA A 599 5.07 -21.02 -4.87
N TYR A 600 4.03 -20.61 -4.13
CA TYR A 600 3.65 -21.27 -2.89
C TYR A 600 3.26 -22.73 -3.11
N LEU A 601 2.42 -23.01 -4.11
CA LEU A 601 1.98 -24.37 -4.43
C LEU A 601 3.13 -25.28 -4.86
N VAL A 602 4.08 -24.76 -5.65
CA VAL A 602 5.30 -25.51 -6.04
C VAL A 602 6.07 -25.95 -4.80
N VAL A 603 6.32 -25.04 -3.85
CA VAL A 603 7.03 -25.41 -2.61
C VAL A 603 6.21 -26.39 -1.77
N TYR A 604 4.91 -26.12 -1.60
CA TYR A 604 4.02 -26.96 -0.82
C TYR A 604 3.97 -28.40 -1.37
N ASN A 605 3.69 -28.55 -2.68
CA ASN A 605 3.57 -29.83 -3.35
C ASN A 605 4.91 -30.58 -3.38
N HIS A 606 6.03 -29.88 -3.59
CA HIS A 606 7.35 -30.50 -3.55
C HIS A 606 7.61 -31.13 -2.18
N LEU A 607 7.35 -30.41 -1.10
CA LEU A 607 7.57 -30.91 0.25
C LEU A 607 6.56 -31.99 0.64
N ASP A 608 5.30 -31.86 0.22
CA ASP A 608 4.31 -32.92 0.41
C ASP A 608 4.71 -34.21 -0.32
N THR A 609 5.32 -34.11 -1.50
CA THR A 609 5.78 -35.27 -2.26
C THR A 609 7.02 -35.92 -1.63
N HIS A 610 7.93 -35.13 -1.08
CA HIS A 610 9.26 -35.61 -0.66
C HIS A 610 9.44 -35.86 0.84
N LEU A 611 8.59 -35.29 1.70
CA LEU A 611 8.59 -35.63 3.13
C LEU A 611 7.89 -36.98 3.33
N CYS A 612 8.47 -37.86 4.15
CA CYS A 612 7.76 -39.08 4.55
C CYS A 612 6.63 -38.76 5.54
N ASP A 613 5.64 -39.66 5.66
CA ASP A 613 4.49 -39.41 6.54
C ASP A 613 4.88 -39.22 8.02
N ASP A 614 5.96 -39.88 8.47
CA ASP A 614 6.52 -39.65 9.81
C ASP A 614 7.09 -38.24 9.96
N ASP A 615 7.85 -37.74 8.97
CA ASP A 615 8.33 -36.34 8.95
C ASP A 615 7.16 -35.35 8.93
N LYS A 616 6.17 -35.59 8.08
CA LYS A 616 4.96 -34.74 8.00
C LYS A 616 4.26 -34.66 9.36
N LYS A 617 4.07 -35.80 10.01
CA LYS A 617 3.44 -35.88 11.34
C LYS A 617 4.27 -35.17 12.41
N ARG A 618 5.60 -35.37 12.42
CA ARG A 618 6.52 -34.74 13.38
C ARG A 618 6.61 -33.22 13.20
N LEU A 619 6.56 -32.73 11.97
CA LEU A 619 6.60 -31.31 11.67
C LEU A 619 5.26 -30.61 11.84
N GLY A 620 4.16 -31.36 11.90
CA GLY A 620 2.82 -30.79 11.79
C GLY A 620 2.62 -30.19 10.40
N PHE A 621 3.09 -30.89 9.38
CA PHE A 621 3.06 -30.44 8.00
C PHE A 621 1.62 -30.19 7.56
N GLY A 622 1.41 -29.00 7.01
CA GLY A 622 0.12 -28.53 6.54
C GLY A 622 0.26 -27.12 5.97
N THR A 623 -0.84 -26.56 5.49
CA THR A 623 -0.86 -25.26 4.81
C THR A 623 -0.38 -24.11 5.69
N LEU A 624 -0.56 -24.25 7.01
CA LEU A 624 -0.21 -23.23 8.01
C LEU A 624 1.26 -23.24 8.44
N LEU A 625 2.00 -24.32 8.20
CA LEU A 625 3.42 -24.42 8.50
C LEU A 625 4.21 -23.32 7.75
N TRP A 626 3.79 -23.03 6.51
CA TRP A 626 4.62 -22.34 5.52
C TRP A 626 4.53 -20.83 5.52
N SER A 627 3.37 -20.25 5.85
CA SER A 627 3.23 -18.79 6.00
C SER A 627 4.21 -18.22 7.03
N ILE A 628 4.57 -19.02 8.02
CA ILE A 628 5.49 -18.68 9.10
C ILE A 628 6.93 -19.02 8.71
N TYR A 629 7.12 -20.16 8.03
CA TYR A 629 8.41 -20.62 7.56
C TYR A 629 9.08 -19.63 6.61
N PHE A 630 8.38 -19.19 5.56
CA PHE A 630 8.92 -18.22 4.60
C PHE A 630 9.25 -16.88 5.27
N ALA A 631 8.44 -16.47 6.25
CA ALA A 631 8.72 -15.28 7.05
C ALA A 631 9.95 -15.40 7.97
N ARG A 632 10.41 -16.62 8.25
CA ARG A 632 11.66 -16.87 9.00
C ARG A 632 12.85 -17.05 8.07
N LEU A 633 12.68 -17.69 6.91
CA LEU A 633 13.71 -17.79 5.87
C LEU A 633 14.13 -16.40 5.38
N ALA A 634 13.15 -15.50 5.18
CA ALA A 634 13.38 -14.09 4.88
C ALA A 634 14.34 -13.40 5.87
N ARG A 635 14.19 -13.72 7.17
CA ARG A 635 15.03 -13.19 8.23
C ARG A 635 16.42 -13.82 8.19
N ALA A 636 16.54 -15.14 8.02
CA ALA A 636 17.81 -15.85 7.97
C ALA A 636 18.77 -15.28 6.90
N ASN A 637 18.29 -15.08 5.68
CA ASN A 637 19.12 -14.68 4.54
C ASN A 637 19.43 -13.18 4.47
N SER A 638 18.67 -12.31 5.16
CA SER A 638 18.89 -10.85 5.14
C SER A 638 20.17 -10.40 5.88
N GLY A 639 21.06 -11.33 6.22
CA GLY A 639 22.30 -11.06 6.95
C GLY A 639 22.07 -10.63 8.41
N ALA A 640 20.83 -10.50 8.87
CA ALA A 640 20.50 -10.14 10.26
C ALA A 640 21.00 -11.21 11.27
N TRP A 641 21.13 -12.46 10.83
CA TRP A 641 21.60 -13.58 11.65
C TRP A 641 23.14 -13.68 11.67
N VAL A 642 23.80 -13.16 10.64
CA VAL A 642 25.27 -13.16 10.51
C VAL A 642 25.89 -11.87 11.06
N LYS A 643 25.22 -10.71 10.89
CA LYS A 643 25.70 -9.39 11.35
C LYS A 643 25.54 -9.15 12.86
N GLY A 644 24.72 -9.96 13.55
CA GLY A 644 24.58 -9.90 15.01
C GLY A 644 25.86 -10.19 15.80
N ALA A 645 26.90 -10.72 15.15
CA ALA A 645 28.18 -11.05 15.79
C ALA A 645 29.17 -9.87 15.89
N ASN A 646 28.98 -8.76 15.15
CA ASN A 646 30.02 -7.71 15.03
C ASN A 646 29.66 -6.31 15.57
N CYS A 647 28.53 -6.11 16.25
CA CYS A 647 28.18 -4.79 16.81
C CYS A 647 28.28 -4.74 18.35
N ARG A 648 29.51 -4.67 18.88
CA ARG A 648 29.78 -4.17 20.24
C ARG A 648 30.16 -2.68 20.14
N ARG A 649 29.17 -1.78 20.15
CA ARG A 649 29.23 -0.36 20.56
C ARG A 649 28.08 0.42 19.90
N ALA A 650 26.89 0.33 20.49
CA ALA A 650 25.91 1.42 20.50
C ALA A 650 24.90 1.11 21.59
N ASN A 651 24.78 2.03 22.54
CA ASN A 651 23.85 1.94 23.67
C ASN A 651 22.39 1.81 23.20
N HIS A 652 21.62 1.09 24.01
CA HIS A 652 20.16 1.04 24.09
C HIS A 652 19.38 2.13 23.33
N GLN A 653 19.25 2.01 22.01
CA GLN A 653 18.20 2.66 21.20
C GLN A 653 18.12 1.98 19.82
N ALA A 654 16.93 1.45 19.52
CA ALA A 654 16.39 1.12 18.20
C ALA A 654 17.24 0.26 17.23
N PHE A 655 16.86 -1.02 17.11
CA PHE A 655 17.09 -1.80 15.88
C PHE A 655 16.13 -1.32 14.78
N CYS A 656 16.49 -0.19 14.16
CA CYS A 656 16.02 0.16 12.83
C CYS A 656 17.02 -0.41 11.82
N ILE A 657 16.55 -1.08 10.78
CA ILE A 657 17.31 -1.18 9.53
C ILE A 657 17.36 0.26 8.99
N PRO A 658 18.52 0.89 8.81
CA PRO A 658 18.58 2.14 8.08
C PRO A 658 18.34 1.80 6.61
N LEU A 659 17.09 1.98 6.18
CA LEU A 659 16.84 2.38 4.80
C LEU A 659 17.04 3.90 4.81
N ASP A 660 18.11 4.37 4.17
CA ASP A 660 18.22 5.78 3.79
C ASP A 660 17.13 6.09 2.77
N ILE A 661 15.94 6.40 3.28
CA ILE A 661 14.83 6.99 2.56
C ILE A 661 14.34 8.12 3.47
N GLU A 662 14.68 9.36 3.13
CA GLU A 662 14.28 10.60 3.82
C GLU A 662 12.77 10.91 3.70
N ASP A 663 11.89 9.91 3.74
CA ASP A 663 10.46 10.11 3.61
C ASP A 663 9.71 9.68 4.88
N LYS A 664 9.58 10.63 5.81
CA LYS A 664 8.78 10.52 7.05
C LYS A 664 7.29 10.22 6.77
N SER A 665 6.82 10.29 5.52
CA SER A 665 5.43 10.02 5.13
C SER A 665 5.06 8.52 5.18
N ILE A 666 6.00 7.60 4.92
CA ILE A 666 5.72 6.15 4.85
C ILE A 666 5.58 5.54 6.25
N GLN A 667 6.46 5.90 7.19
CA GLN A 667 6.33 5.50 8.59
C GLN A 667 5.05 6.08 9.20
N THR A 668 4.72 7.34 8.86
CA THR A 668 3.46 7.97 9.28
C THR A 668 2.24 7.33 8.62
N ALA A 669 2.35 6.77 7.41
CA ALA A 669 1.27 6.05 6.73
C ALA A 669 1.05 4.63 7.28
N ILE A 670 2.11 3.91 7.65
CA ILE A 670 2.03 2.61 8.34
C ILE A 670 1.44 2.81 9.74
N ASP A 671 1.95 3.80 10.48
CA ASP A 671 1.42 4.15 11.79
C ASP A 671 -0.01 4.67 11.68
N SER A 672 -0.37 5.49 10.69
CA SER A 672 -1.74 6.01 10.51
C SER A 672 -2.73 4.95 9.99
N CYS A 673 -2.29 3.95 9.21
CA CYS A 673 -3.13 2.83 8.78
C CYS A 673 -3.38 1.84 9.92
N MET A 674 -2.38 1.55 10.76
CA MET A 674 -2.52 0.69 11.94
C MET A 674 -3.27 1.41 13.07
N ILE A 675 -3.02 2.71 13.30
CA ILE A 675 -3.74 3.55 14.26
C ILE A 675 -5.21 3.75 13.84
N ARG A 676 -5.53 3.98 12.55
CA ARG A 676 -6.93 4.03 12.06
C ARG A 676 -7.63 2.67 12.01
N TRP A 677 -6.89 1.56 12.03
CA TRP A 677 -7.47 0.22 12.04
C TRP A 677 -7.91 -0.19 13.46
N TYR A 678 -7.19 0.26 14.50
CA TYR A 678 -7.45 -0.10 15.90
C TYR A 678 -8.22 0.93 16.76
N GLN A 679 -8.40 2.17 16.28
CA GLN A 679 -9.12 3.24 17.00
C GLN A 679 -10.66 3.15 16.94
N ASP A 680 -11.21 2.14 16.27
CA ASP A 680 -12.62 2.08 15.93
C ASP A 680 -13.23 0.76 16.44
N ARG A 681 -13.84 0.84 17.63
CA ARG A 681 -14.47 -0.27 18.37
C ARG A 681 -15.49 -1.02 17.51
N ASP A 682 -16.25 -0.31 16.67
CA ASP A 682 -17.29 -0.90 15.83
C ASP A 682 -16.73 -1.61 14.60
N ARG A 683 -15.58 -1.16 14.08
CA ARG A 683 -14.85 -1.86 13.01
C ARG A 683 -14.31 -3.22 13.45
N HIS A 684 -13.82 -3.38 14.67
CA HIS A 684 -13.32 -4.68 15.13
C HIS A 684 -14.41 -5.74 15.14
N ILE A 685 -15.60 -5.37 15.61
CA ILE A 685 -16.71 -6.31 15.64
C ILE A 685 -17.23 -6.58 14.22
N HIS A 686 -17.17 -5.57 13.34
CA HIS A 686 -17.50 -5.75 11.93
C HIS A 686 -16.50 -6.66 11.19
N HIS A 687 -15.19 -6.53 11.44
CA HIS A 687 -14.15 -7.40 10.87
C HIS A 687 -14.23 -8.81 11.43
N LEU A 688 -14.53 -8.96 12.73
CA LEU A 688 -14.77 -10.27 13.34
C LEU A 688 -16.01 -10.94 12.72
N ALA A 689 -17.11 -10.20 12.53
CA ALA A 689 -18.30 -10.71 11.85
C ALA A 689 -18.03 -11.10 10.38
N GLN A 690 -17.24 -10.31 9.65
CA GLN A 690 -16.80 -10.66 8.29
C GLN A 690 -15.93 -11.92 8.29
N TYR A 691 -15.02 -12.05 9.25
CA TYR A 691 -14.15 -13.22 9.41
C TYR A 691 -14.94 -14.49 9.74
N LEU A 692 -15.96 -14.39 10.60
CA LEU A 692 -16.84 -15.51 10.96
C LEU A 692 -17.92 -15.80 9.89
N ARG A 693 -17.91 -15.08 8.76
CA ARG A 693 -18.86 -15.17 7.64
C ARG A 693 -20.33 -15.05 8.06
N LEU A 694 -20.63 -14.13 8.99
CA LEU A 694 -21.99 -13.92 9.49
C LEU A 694 -22.71 -12.81 8.69
N PRO A 695 -24.02 -12.94 8.40
CA PRO A 695 -24.78 -11.95 7.65
C PRO A 695 -24.89 -10.62 8.40
N VAL A 696 -24.59 -9.51 7.71
CA VAL A 696 -24.44 -8.15 8.28
C VAL A 696 -25.72 -7.29 8.16
N ARG A 697 -26.78 -7.79 7.51
CA ARG A 697 -27.79 -6.95 6.84
C ARG A 697 -28.79 -6.15 7.71
N GLU A 698 -28.69 -6.11 9.04
CA GLU A 698 -29.65 -5.37 9.90
C GLU A 698 -29.03 -4.62 11.08
N TRP A 699 -27.85 -4.01 10.94
CA TRP A 699 -27.03 -3.59 12.09
C TRP A 699 -26.91 -2.07 12.32
N ASP A 700 -27.73 -1.24 11.69
CA ASP A 700 -27.75 0.23 11.87
C ASP A 700 -28.90 0.71 12.77
N SER A 701 -28.97 0.22 14.01
CA SER A 701 -29.82 0.84 15.04
C SER A 701 -28.98 1.21 16.26
N PRO A 702 -28.83 2.51 16.60
CA PRO A 702 -28.09 2.91 17.78
C PRO A 702 -28.80 2.41 19.04
N LEU A 703 -28.06 1.67 19.87
CA LEU A 703 -28.47 1.28 21.22
C LEU A 703 -28.73 2.53 22.07
N ASN A 704 -29.99 2.84 22.33
CA ASN A 704 -30.40 3.78 23.36
C ASN A 704 -30.08 3.17 24.74
N LEU A 705 -28.97 3.59 25.34
CA LEU A 705 -28.76 3.40 26.78
C LEU A 705 -29.41 4.57 27.54
N PRO A 706 -30.14 4.31 28.64
CA PRO A 706 -30.75 5.37 29.43
C PRO A 706 -29.66 6.18 30.15
N GLN A 707 -29.60 7.48 29.85
CA GLN A 707 -28.80 8.43 30.61
C GLN A 707 -29.50 8.73 31.94
N THR A 708 -29.07 8.09 33.03
CA THR A 708 -29.39 8.56 34.39
C THR A 708 -28.21 9.40 34.89
N SER A 709 -28.36 10.72 34.84
CA SER A 709 -27.45 11.66 35.50
C SER A 709 -27.76 11.72 37.01
N PRO A 710 -26.77 11.62 37.92
CA PRO A 710 -27.01 11.99 39.30
C PRO A 710 -26.97 13.51 39.45
N ARG A 711 -28.08 14.07 39.95
CA ARG A 711 -28.22 15.45 40.40
C ARG A 711 -27.22 15.72 41.55
N ARG A 712 -26.49 16.83 41.46
CA ARG A 712 -25.82 17.45 42.62
C ARG A 712 -26.88 18.16 43.48
N PRO A 713 -26.85 18.03 44.82
CA PRO A 713 -27.52 18.98 45.69
C PRO A 713 -26.62 20.21 45.88
N ALA A 714 -27.24 21.38 45.79
CA ALA A 714 -26.74 22.63 46.35
C ALA A 714 -27.35 22.78 47.75
N GLU A 715 -26.56 23.19 48.73
CA GLU A 715 -26.90 24.22 49.73
C GLU A 715 -25.75 24.38 50.74
N ASP A 716 -25.30 25.63 50.88
CA ASP A 716 -25.05 26.37 52.12
C ASP A 716 -24.19 25.78 53.25
N ALA A 717 -23.02 26.39 53.45
CA ALA A 717 -22.63 26.99 54.73
C ALA A 717 -21.33 27.80 54.58
N ARG A 718 -21.40 29.10 54.86
CA ARG A 718 -20.27 29.97 55.21
C ARG A 718 -20.01 29.79 56.71
N GLU A 719 -18.77 29.53 57.12
CA GLU A 719 -18.05 30.27 58.20
C GLU A 719 -16.73 29.60 58.61
N ALA A 720 -15.81 30.47 59.06
CA ALA A 720 -14.66 30.25 59.93
C ALA A 720 -13.30 29.75 59.37
N ALA A 721 -12.34 30.67 59.53
CA ALA A 721 -10.97 30.48 60.03
C ALA A 721 -9.78 30.44 59.03
N ASN A 722 -8.93 31.47 59.21
CA ASN A 722 -7.65 31.83 58.60
C ASN A 722 -6.59 30.71 58.47
N PRO A 723 -5.63 30.86 57.54
CA PRO A 723 -4.25 30.40 57.73
C PRO A 723 -3.24 31.56 57.87
N PRO A 724 -2.15 31.40 58.63
CA PRO A 724 -1.21 32.47 58.92
C PRO A 724 -0.13 32.67 57.85
N SER A 725 0.33 33.90 57.85
CA SER A 725 1.38 34.58 57.09
C SER A 725 2.77 33.92 57.10
N LYS A 726 3.45 34.01 55.95
CA LYS A 726 4.91 33.94 55.80
C LYS A 726 5.58 35.22 56.34
N PRO A 727 6.78 35.16 56.94
CA PRO A 727 7.64 36.33 57.07
C PRO A 727 8.68 36.40 55.95
N ALA A 728 8.94 37.63 55.53
CA ALA A 728 10.06 38.08 54.71
C ALA A 728 11.14 38.72 55.62
N GLN A 729 12.24 39.18 54.99
CA GLN A 729 13.37 40.00 55.49
C GLN A 729 14.65 39.20 55.77
N THR A 730 15.89 39.64 55.48
CA THR A 730 16.48 40.85 54.88
C THR A 730 17.96 40.57 54.57
N ARG A 731 18.59 41.45 53.75
CA ARG A 731 20.04 41.57 53.50
C ARG A 731 20.83 41.95 54.77
N ASP A 732 22.11 41.57 54.87
CA ASP A 732 23.25 42.52 54.83
C ASP A 732 24.65 41.86 54.93
N SER A 733 25.61 42.52 54.23
CA SER A 733 27.06 42.69 54.45
C SER A 733 28.06 41.52 54.64
N GLY A 734 29.13 41.52 53.82
CA GLY A 734 30.43 40.83 54.04
C GLY A 734 31.32 41.54 55.09
N PRO A 735 32.67 41.33 55.18
CA PRO A 735 33.63 41.13 54.08
C PRO A 735 34.82 40.13 54.33
N ASP A 736 35.68 39.97 53.29
CA ASP A 736 37.12 39.58 53.21
C ASP A 736 37.61 38.25 53.85
N GLU A 737 38.59 37.46 53.37
CA GLU A 737 39.86 37.75 52.67
C GLU A 737 40.51 36.41 52.17
N TRP A 738 41.05 36.37 50.93
CA TRP A 738 42.29 35.70 50.42
C TRP A 738 42.49 34.15 50.61
N VAL A 739 43.07 33.31 49.72
CA VAL A 739 43.99 33.47 48.56
C VAL A 739 44.17 32.15 47.74
N LEU A 740 44.49 32.32 46.43
CA LEU A 740 45.21 31.49 45.43
C LEU A 740 44.85 30.02 45.08
N GLY A 741 44.78 29.72 43.76
CA GLY A 741 45.23 28.41 43.25
C GLY A 741 44.77 27.85 41.88
N HIS A 742 44.95 28.59 40.77
CA HIS A 742 45.25 28.12 39.39
C HIS A 742 44.41 27.04 38.59
N ARG A 743 44.03 27.50 37.37
CA ARG A 743 43.99 26.87 36.01
C ARG A 743 42.88 25.84 35.68
N VAL A 744 41.88 26.11 34.81
CA VAL A 744 41.87 26.40 33.33
C VAL A 744 42.28 25.17 32.51
N GLN A 745 41.61 24.66 31.47
CA GLN A 745 40.32 24.85 30.75
C GLN A 745 40.14 23.58 29.87
N GLN A 746 38.93 23.03 29.66
CA GLN A 746 38.05 23.18 28.47
C GLN A 746 38.76 22.92 27.12
N VAL A 747 38.19 22.17 26.16
CA VAL A 747 36.81 22.18 25.63
C VAL A 747 36.39 20.76 25.25
#